data_AF-A0A554L904-F1
#
_entry.id   AF-A0A554L904-F1
#
_cell.length_a   1.000
_cell.length_b   1.000
_cell.length_c   1.000
_cell.angle_alpha   90.00
_cell.angle_beta   90.00
_cell.angle_gamma   90.00
#
_symmetry.space_group_name_H-M   'P 1'
#
loop_
_entity.id
_entity.type
_entity.pdbx_description
1 polymer ?
#
loop_
_entity_poly.entity_id
_entity_poly.type
_entity_poly.pdbx_seq_one_letter_code
_entity_poly.pdbx_strand_id
1 'polypeptide(L)'
;MTLSSAGITNFALAQAGLPAGVLTAAGEPVEITISADESVSAAELGVENPGILPSNPFYFFKELGRTIQRVFTFNPTSRVTLELDIANTKLAELKKVEEVSGDDHEAILDAVENYQAAQARLKARLEALRETSKNPEVDKLLSKLAERTIQHEKVFDELITRFDDSQEIKDIAEDAKGNIEEGIAAAADKEDPSNLVAKFEQALLEGEGGELKHIRSLEIIDRIQRKSSEDVREAFEKLRHGLGEQLEKDLNDVLDKDGVEGVGEAIEGLPGDYVRRSVILQEIREQADRRVSEAIRKISSSYEALIKGEEDLTQRAKEQMDRAAKVIEEAKKLLAERKDTTGVAASLLKEAEAHLREAGSALTNGKAGEAFGQARSAEVLARNAIRLLGEKNTTDTGELEKIFAEFDLRIKKYEMLLIDRKMTQENNPKAYALLDQAKQHLQYARDAFAKKDLAGANLHIGHVKGFLQDLARMIEGALRPAVEQKTIEPRTSDACEKILSEMRRLKELVISNLLSEKDYQIKSEALNKAYQECLGVKTPVMAPTPKPAPTIDPIIMPLEIEPIKPTSTTEPSIREFKIEADDAGFYPSSVLTVPRGAKVRITFIIRRENVYPAGLEVRSSKFKTGGLAPGQIGTVEFLADESFEFGSWWPASNVFKAGGKVVVQ
;
A
#
# COMPACT_ATOMS: atom_id res chain seq x y z
N MET A 1 53.89 -9.01 -74.18
CA MET A 1 52.69 -8.43 -73.54
C MET A 1 52.49 -9.20 -72.23
N THR A 2 53.23 -8.84 -71.17
CA THR A 2 52.93 -7.84 -70.11
C THR A 2 51.93 -8.41 -69.08
N LEU A 3 52.41 -8.92 -67.93
CA LEU A 3 52.61 -8.23 -66.61
C LEU A 3 51.35 -8.40 -65.72
N SER A 4 51.32 -8.54 -64.40
CA SER A 4 52.24 -8.50 -63.25
C SER A 4 51.38 -8.92 -62.02
N SER A 5 51.76 -9.85 -61.13
CA SER A 5 52.54 -9.66 -59.88
C SER A 5 52.06 -8.52 -58.95
N ALA A 6 51.48 -8.90 -57.80
CA ALA A 6 51.60 -8.32 -56.45
C ALA A 6 51.10 -9.41 -55.47
N GLY A 7 51.76 -9.85 -54.39
CA GLY A 7 52.76 -9.22 -53.55
C GLY A 7 52.20 -9.12 -52.13
N ILE A 8 52.04 -10.24 -51.42
CA ILE A 8 51.65 -10.26 -49.99
C ILE A 8 52.89 -10.59 -49.18
N THR A 9 53.40 -9.58 -48.48
CA THR A 9 54.52 -9.66 -47.55
C THR A 9 54.06 -10.21 -46.21
N ASN A 10 54.82 -11.20 -45.71
CA ASN A 10 54.74 -11.74 -44.35
C ASN A 10 55.04 -10.66 -43.31
N PHE A 11 54.12 -10.43 -42.38
CA PHE A 11 54.42 -9.81 -41.09
C PHE A 11 54.66 -10.92 -40.06
N ALA A 12 55.91 -11.02 -39.59
CA ALA A 12 56.27 -11.87 -38.48
C ALA A 12 55.72 -11.28 -37.18
N LEU A 13 54.81 -12.01 -36.52
CA LEU A 13 54.35 -11.70 -35.17
C LEU A 13 55.42 -12.17 -34.17
N ALA A 14 56.07 -11.22 -33.50
CA ALA A 14 56.92 -11.51 -32.35
C ALA A 14 56.04 -11.97 -31.18
N GLN A 15 56.24 -13.21 -30.73
CA GLN A 15 55.74 -13.70 -29.44
C GLN A 15 56.56 -13.04 -28.31
N ALA A 16 56.01 -12.00 -27.70
CA ALA A 16 56.45 -11.55 -26.38
C ALA A 16 55.69 -12.36 -25.33
N GLY A 17 56.43 -13.15 -24.53
CA GLY A 17 55.90 -13.88 -23.40
C GLY A 17 55.42 -12.91 -22.31
N LEU A 18 54.13 -12.99 -21.98
CA LEU A 18 53.56 -12.38 -20.79
C LEU A 18 53.52 -13.44 -19.67
N PRO A 19 53.83 -13.08 -18.41
CA PRO A 19 53.79 -14.01 -17.29
C PRO A 19 52.35 -14.39 -16.97
N ALA A 20 52.08 -15.69 -17.01
CA ALA A 20 50.86 -16.30 -16.50
C ALA A 20 50.81 -16.11 -14.97
N GLY A 21 49.87 -15.31 -14.50
CA GLY A 21 49.72 -15.02 -13.08
C GLY A 21 48.60 -14.04 -12.77
N VAL A 22 47.42 -14.21 -13.39
CA VAL A 22 46.19 -13.58 -12.89
C VAL A 22 45.29 -14.72 -12.42
N LEU A 23 45.29 -14.94 -11.11
CA LEU A 23 44.26 -15.72 -10.43
C LEU A 23 42.93 -15.01 -10.66
N THR A 24 42.10 -15.58 -11.54
CA THR A 24 40.67 -15.28 -11.57
C THR A 24 40.06 -15.80 -10.27
N ALA A 25 39.83 -14.90 -9.31
CA ALA A 25 38.90 -15.16 -8.23
C ALA A 25 37.51 -15.26 -8.86
N ALA A 26 37.03 -16.49 -9.06
CA ALA A 26 35.63 -16.74 -9.35
C ALA A 26 34.86 -16.34 -8.09
N GLY A 27 34.26 -15.14 -8.11
CA GLY A 27 33.32 -14.73 -7.07
C GLY A 27 32.15 -15.70 -7.07
N GLU A 28 31.83 -16.24 -5.89
CA GLU A 28 30.61 -17.03 -5.70
C GLU A 28 29.40 -16.18 -6.11
N PRO A 29 28.38 -16.77 -6.76
CA PRO A 29 27.17 -16.04 -7.12
C PRO A 29 26.52 -15.51 -5.83
N VAL A 30 26.33 -14.19 -5.76
CA VAL A 30 25.60 -13.54 -4.67
C VAL A 30 24.15 -14.01 -4.75
N GLU A 31 23.72 -14.81 -3.77
CA GLU A 31 22.35 -15.29 -3.66
C GLU A 31 21.50 -14.17 -3.04
N ILE A 32 20.65 -13.53 -3.84
CA ILE A 32 19.79 -12.42 -3.39
C ILE A 32 18.69 -13.00 -2.50
N THR A 33 18.74 -12.70 -1.21
CA THR A 33 17.72 -13.15 -0.25
C THR A 33 16.62 -12.08 -0.18
N ILE A 34 15.41 -12.41 -0.66
CA ILE A 34 14.25 -11.50 -0.58
C ILE A 34 13.83 -11.37 0.90
N SER A 35 13.64 -10.14 1.38
CA SER A 35 13.14 -9.91 2.74
C SER A 35 11.77 -10.55 2.95
N ALA A 36 11.59 -11.26 4.06
CA ALA A 36 10.32 -11.94 4.37
C ALA A 36 9.12 -10.98 4.41
N ASP A 37 9.36 -9.74 4.87
CA ASP A 37 8.35 -8.68 4.96
C ASP A 37 7.91 -8.14 3.58
N GLU A 38 8.63 -8.48 2.51
CA GLU A 38 8.30 -8.11 1.14
C GLU A 38 7.58 -9.22 0.37
N SER A 39 7.51 -10.43 0.92
CA SER A 39 6.87 -11.57 0.26
C SER A 39 5.34 -11.58 0.46
N VAL A 40 4.58 -11.73 -0.62
CA VAL A 40 3.11 -11.78 -0.56
C VAL A 40 2.62 -13.20 -0.29
N SER A 41 1.91 -13.39 0.81
CA SER A 41 1.28 -14.68 1.14
C SER A 41 -0.01 -14.94 0.35
N ALA A 42 -0.39 -16.22 0.20
CA ALA A 42 -1.67 -16.58 -0.41
C ALA A 42 -2.88 -16.02 0.38
N ALA A 43 -2.74 -15.87 1.71
CA ALA A 43 -3.75 -15.28 2.57
C ALA A 43 -3.97 -13.79 2.27
N GLU A 44 -2.90 -13.04 1.99
CA GLU A 44 -3.00 -11.64 1.56
C GLU A 44 -3.75 -11.51 0.23
N LEU A 45 -3.60 -12.48 -0.69
CA LEU A 45 -4.38 -12.60 -1.93
C LEU A 45 -5.87 -12.96 -1.69
N GLY A 46 -6.30 -13.12 -0.44
CA GLY A 46 -7.66 -13.49 -0.06
C GLY A 46 -7.95 -14.97 -0.28
N VAL A 47 -6.91 -15.80 -0.43
CA VAL A 47 -7.03 -17.23 -0.78
C VAL A 47 -6.19 -18.06 0.19
N GLU A 48 -6.79 -18.50 1.30
CA GLU A 48 -6.08 -19.30 2.31
C GLU A 48 -5.52 -20.62 1.76
N ASN A 49 -6.27 -21.27 0.86
CA ASN A 49 -5.84 -22.49 0.20
C ASN A 49 -6.35 -22.52 -1.24
N PRO A 50 -5.47 -22.46 -2.24
CA PRO A 50 -5.89 -22.52 -3.64
C PRO A 50 -6.52 -23.87 -4.00
N GLY A 51 -6.27 -24.95 -3.26
CA GLY A 51 -6.81 -26.27 -3.52
C GLY A 51 -6.06 -27.01 -4.62
N ILE A 52 -6.77 -27.56 -5.61
CA ILE A 52 -6.15 -28.31 -6.72
C ILE A 52 -5.29 -27.35 -7.56
N LEU A 53 -4.03 -27.71 -7.76
CA LEU A 53 -3.03 -26.96 -8.53
C LEU A 53 -3.04 -27.35 -10.02
N PRO A 54 -2.57 -26.48 -10.92
CA PRO A 54 -2.48 -26.75 -12.37
C PRO A 54 -1.73 -28.04 -12.73
N SER A 55 -0.70 -28.39 -11.96
CA SER A 55 0.09 -29.62 -12.15
C SER A 55 -0.69 -30.92 -11.83
N ASN A 56 -1.88 -30.82 -11.24
CA ASN A 56 -2.70 -31.99 -10.92
C ASN A 56 -3.59 -32.39 -12.12
N PRO A 57 -3.64 -33.69 -12.50
CA PRO A 57 -4.46 -34.15 -13.63
C PRO A 57 -5.96 -33.90 -13.48
N PHE A 58 -6.46 -33.64 -12.27
CA PHE A 58 -7.86 -33.31 -11.99
C PHE A 58 -8.16 -31.81 -11.99
N TYR A 59 -7.19 -30.96 -12.34
CA TYR A 59 -7.36 -29.51 -12.40
C TYR A 59 -8.48 -29.07 -13.35
N PHE A 60 -8.75 -29.84 -14.41
CA PHE A 60 -9.84 -29.58 -15.35
C PHE A 60 -11.22 -29.47 -14.67
N PHE A 61 -11.46 -30.18 -13.56
CA PHE A 61 -12.72 -30.07 -12.82
C PHE A 61 -12.88 -28.68 -12.18
N LYS A 62 -11.77 -28.06 -11.76
CA LYS A 62 -11.76 -26.70 -11.21
C LYS A 62 -12.11 -25.68 -12.29
N GLU A 63 -11.52 -25.81 -13.48
CA GLU A 63 -11.84 -24.95 -14.63
C GLU A 63 -13.28 -25.13 -15.13
N LEU A 64 -13.80 -26.36 -15.10
CA LEU A 64 -15.20 -26.62 -15.40
C LEU A 64 -16.12 -25.92 -14.38
N GLY A 65 -15.78 -26.00 -13.09
CA GLY A 65 -16.50 -25.28 -12.03
C GLY A 65 -16.53 -23.77 -12.23
N ARG A 66 -15.38 -23.16 -12.56
CA ARG A 66 -15.28 -21.73 -12.91
C ARG A 66 -16.14 -21.38 -14.12
N THR A 67 -16.15 -22.24 -15.14
CA THR A 67 -16.98 -22.05 -16.34
C THR A 67 -18.47 -22.06 -16.00
N ILE A 68 -18.90 -23.00 -15.15
CA ILE A 68 -20.29 -23.04 -14.66
C ILE A 68 -20.63 -21.75 -13.89
N GLN A 69 -19.78 -21.32 -12.95
CA GLN A 69 -19.98 -20.08 -12.20
C GLN A 69 -20.12 -18.86 -13.12
N ARG A 70 -19.30 -18.76 -14.17
CA ARG A 70 -19.39 -17.68 -15.18
C ARG A 70 -20.74 -17.66 -15.90
N VAL A 71 -21.27 -18.83 -16.26
CA VAL A 71 -22.57 -18.94 -16.95
C VAL A 71 -23.71 -18.46 -16.05
N PHE A 72 -23.66 -18.76 -14.75
CA PHE A 72 -24.71 -18.40 -13.79
C PHE A 72 -24.54 -17.02 -13.15
N THR A 73 -23.43 -16.32 -13.38
CA THR A 73 -23.24 -14.94 -12.93
C THR A 73 -23.78 -14.01 -14.01
N PHE A 74 -24.95 -13.42 -13.81
CA PHE A 74 -25.62 -12.62 -14.85
C PHE A 74 -25.35 -11.12 -14.76
N ASN A 75 -25.16 -10.59 -13.55
CA ASN A 75 -24.91 -9.17 -13.33
C ASN A 75 -23.51 -8.77 -13.88
N PRO A 76 -23.39 -7.69 -14.68
CA PRO A 76 -22.11 -7.26 -15.25
C PRO A 76 -21.02 -6.99 -14.21
N THR A 77 -21.33 -6.25 -13.15
CA THR A 77 -20.39 -5.92 -12.06
C THR A 77 -19.97 -7.16 -11.28
N SER A 78 -20.92 -8.08 -11.01
CA SER A 78 -20.59 -9.37 -10.41
C SER A 78 -19.74 -10.26 -11.31
N ARG A 79 -19.88 -10.17 -12.64
CA ARG A 79 -18.99 -10.89 -13.58
C ARG A 79 -17.57 -10.38 -13.51
N VAL A 80 -17.37 -9.07 -13.45
CA VAL A 80 -16.03 -8.49 -13.32
C VAL A 80 -15.42 -8.88 -11.98
N THR A 81 -16.21 -8.79 -10.90
CA THR A 81 -15.79 -9.23 -9.56
C THR A 81 -15.37 -10.70 -9.56
N LEU A 82 -16.16 -11.58 -10.20
CA LEU A 82 -15.83 -12.99 -10.32
C LEU A 82 -14.51 -13.23 -11.07
N GLU A 83 -14.26 -12.54 -12.19
CA GLU A 83 -13.00 -12.72 -12.91
C GLU A 83 -11.80 -12.17 -12.10
N LEU A 84 -11.98 -11.12 -11.30
CA LEU A 84 -10.95 -10.63 -10.37
C LEU A 84 -10.65 -11.69 -9.29
N ASP A 85 -11.68 -12.29 -8.70
CA ASP A 85 -11.51 -13.35 -7.70
C ASP A 85 -10.85 -14.61 -8.31
N ILE A 86 -11.16 -14.93 -9.56
CA ILE A 86 -10.50 -16.01 -10.29
C ILE A 86 -9.02 -15.68 -10.54
N ALA A 87 -8.69 -14.46 -10.96
CA ALA A 87 -7.31 -14.02 -11.16
C ALA A 87 -6.51 -14.11 -9.84
N ASN A 88 -7.08 -13.66 -8.72
CA ASN A 88 -6.48 -13.81 -7.38
C ASN A 88 -6.20 -15.28 -7.05
N THR A 89 -7.17 -16.17 -7.32
CA THR A 89 -7.01 -17.60 -7.06
C THR A 89 -5.92 -18.22 -7.93
N LYS A 90 -5.85 -17.84 -9.22
CA LYS A 90 -4.80 -18.30 -10.14
C LYS A 90 -3.41 -17.84 -9.69
N LEU A 91 -3.31 -16.63 -9.18
CA LEU A 91 -2.05 -16.12 -8.64
C LEU A 91 -1.64 -16.86 -7.35
N ALA A 92 -2.60 -17.16 -6.47
CA ALA A 92 -2.34 -17.99 -5.29
C ALA A 92 -1.95 -19.43 -5.66
N GLU A 93 -2.52 -19.98 -6.74
CA GLU A 93 -2.08 -21.27 -7.30
C GLU A 93 -0.64 -21.20 -7.82
N LEU A 94 -0.27 -20.13 -8.55
CA LEU A 94 1.10 -19.91 -9.01
C LEU A 94 2.08 -19.87 -7.84
N LYS A 95 1.81 -19.07 -6.81
CA LYS A 95 2.60 -19.05 -5.57
C LYS A 95 2.71 -20.44 -4.95
N LYS A 96 1.62 -21.22 -4.95
CA LYS A 96 1.67 -22.57 -4.37
C LYS A 96 2.45 -23.56 -5.23
N VAL A 97 2.41 -23.43 -6.55
CA VAL A 97 3.25 -24.21 -7.48
C VAL A 97 4.72 -23.87 -7.26
N GLU A 98 5.05 -22.58 -7.15
CA GLU A 98 6.40 -22.10 -6.81
C GLU A 98 6.91 -22.70 -5.49
N GLU A 99 6.07 -22.78 -4.45
CA GLU A 99 6.43 -23.36 -3.16
C GLU A 99 6.64 -24.89 -3.19
N VAL A 100 5.84 -25.63 -3.96
CA VAL A 100 5.81 -27.10 -3.93
C VAL A 100 6.67 -27.72 -5.04
N SER A 101 6.84 -26.99 -6.14
CA SER A 101 7.43 -27.44 -7.39
C SER A 101 8.31 -26.33 -8.01
N GLY A 102 9.08 -25.62 -7.17
CA GLY A 102 9.92 -24.49 -7.59
C GLY A 102 10.92 -24.81 -8.71
N ASP A 103 11.38 -26.06 -8.81
CA ASP A 103 12.32 -26.50 -9.86
C ASP A 103 11.61 -26.91 -11.17
N ASP A 104 10.28 -27.01 -11.16
CA ASP A 104 9.47 -27.41 -12.33
C ASP A 104 9.07 -26.17 -13.13
N HIS A 105 9.99 -25.73 -13.99
CA HIS A 105 9.78 -24.55 -14.83
C HIS A 105 8.52 -24.66 -15.70
N GLU A 106 8.19 -25.85 -16.20
CA GLU A 106 7.00 -26.08 -17.04
C GLU A 106 5.72 -25.85 -16.24
N ALA A 107 5.64 -26.37 -15.01
CA ALA A 107 4.49 -26.13 -14.13
C ALA A 107 4.31 -24.64 -13.76
N ILE A 108 5.42 -23.91 -13.62
CA ILE A 108 5.40 -22.46 -13.35
C ILE A 108 4.91 -21.69 -14.57
N LEU A 109 5.44 -22.00 -15.77
CA LEU A 109 4.99 -21.40 -17.02
C LEU A 109 3.49 -21.62 -17.22
N ASP A 110 3.01 -22.85 -17.06
CA ASP A 110 1.58 -23.19 -17.13
C ASP A 110 0.75 -22.37 -16.13
N ALA A 111 1.24 -22.17 -14.91
CA ALA A 111 0.54 -21.39 -13.90
C ALA A 111 0.49 -19.89 -14.23
N VAL A 112 1.57 -19.32 -14.81
CA VAL A 112 1.59 -17.93 -15.28
C VAL A 112 0.63 -17.75 -16.47
N GLU A 113 0.65 -18.64 -17.46
CA GLU A 113 -0.27 -18.60 -18.61
C GLU A 113 -1.74 -18.66 -18.16
N ASN A 114 -2.03 -19.54 -17.20
CA ASN A 114 -3.35 -19.66 -16.59
C ASN A 114 -3.81 -18.36 -15.92
N TYR A 115 -2.90 -17.64 -15.28
CA TYR A 115 -3.17 -16.32 -14.70
C TYR A 115 -3.38 -15.26 -15.79
N GLN A 116 -2.51 -15.19 -16.81
CA GLN A 116 -2.63 -14.26 -17.92
C GLN A 116 -3.97 -14.40 -18.64
N ALA A 117 -4.43 -15.63 -18.88
CA ALA A 117 -5.73 -15.91 -19.46
C ALA A 117 -6.89 -15.40 -18.59
N ALA A 118 -6.75 -15.44 -17.25
CA ALA A 118 -7.72 -14.85 -16.34
C ALA A 118 -7.70 -13.32 -16.37
N GLN A 119 -6.50 -12.71 -16.40
CA GLN A 119 -6.34 -11.25 -16.52
C GLN A 119 -6.89 -10.71 -17.84
N ALA A 120 -6.64 -11.37 -18.96
CA ALA A 120 -7.20 -11.00 -20.26
C ALA A 120 -8.73 -10.99 -20.25
N ARG A 121 -9.35 -11.97 -19.56
CA ARG A 121 -10.81 -12.01 -19.37
C ARG A 121 -11.28 -10.90 -18.44
N LEU A 122 -10.58 -10.65 -17.34
CA LEU A 122 -10.88 -9.55 -16.43
C LEU A 122 -10.89 -8.20 -17.16
N LYS A 123 -9.82 -7.91 -17.92
CA LYS A 123 -9.71 -6.73 -18.77
C LYS A 123 -10.89 -6.62 -19.74
N ALA A 124 -11.18 -7.66 -20.51
CA ALA A 124 -12.29 -7.66 -21.46
C ALA A 124 -13.66 -7.42 -20.78
N ARG A 125 -13.84 -7.89 -19.54
CA ARG A 125 -15.05 -7.64 -18.75
C ARG A 125 -15.10 -6.21 -18.21
N LEU A 126 -13.97 -5.65 -17.77
CA LEU A 126 -13.85 -4.25 -17.37
C LEU A 126 -14.19 -3.33 -18.55
N GLU A 127 -13.60 -3.55 -19.72
CA GLU A 127 -13.90 -2.75 -20.92
C GLU A 127 -15.40 -2.78 -21.27
N ALA A 128 -16.01 -3.96 -21.22
CA ALA A 128 -17.43 -4.17 -21.49
C ALA A 128 -18.38 -3.64 -20.39
N LEU A 129 -17.86 -3.28 -19.21
CA LEU A 129 -18.66 -2.74 -18.11
C LEU A 129 -19.15 -1.34 -18.48
N ARG A 130 -20.47 -1.14 -18.52
CA ARG A 130 -21.08 0.15 -18.87
C ARG A 130 -21.25 1.07 -17.66
N GLU A 131 -21.35 0.48 -16.49
CA GLU A 131 -21.50 1.21 -15.23
C GLU A 131 -20.16 1.84 -14.84
N THR A 132 -20.22 2.98 -14.17
CA THR A 132 -19.05 3.67 -13.63
C THR A 132 -19.10 3.63 -12.10
N SER A 133 -18.07 4.17 -11.44
CA SER A 133 -17.97 4.31 -9.99
C SER A 133 -19.12 5.06 -9.30
N LYS A 134 -19.99 5.74 -10.07
CA LYS A 134 -21.26 6.25 -9.56
C LYS A 134 -22.18 5.14 -9.01
N ASN A 135 -21.99 3.90 -9.46
CA ASN A 135 -22.57 2.72 -8.82
C ASN A 135 -21.67 2.28 -7.65
N PRO A 136 -22.18 2.22 -6.41
CA PRO A 136 -21.41 1.77 -5.25
C PRO A 136 -20.75 0.39 -5.39
N GLU A 137 -21.36 -0.54 -6.14
CA GLU A 137 -20.77 -1.86 -6.37
C GLU A 137 -19.56 -1.80 -7.31
N VAL A 138 -19.58 -0.88 -8.28
CA VAL A 138 -18.43 -0.63 -9.16
C VAL A 138 -17.33 0.09 -8.40
N ASP A 139 -17.66 1.07 -7.56
CA ASP A 139 -16.69 1.74 -6.68
C ASP A 139 -15.96 0.74 -5.76
N LYS A 140 -16.71 -0.18 -5.14
CA LYS A 140 -16.15 -1.25 -4.32
C LYS A 140 -15.28 -2.21 -5.13
N LEU A 141 -15.72 -2.58 -6.34
CA LEU A 141 -14.95 -3.40 -7.25
C LEU A 141 -13.62 -2.73 -7.63
N LEU A 142 -13.62 -1.45 -7.96
CA LEU A 142 -12.42 -0.70 -8.34
C LEU A 142 -11.46 -0.54 -7.17
N SER A 143 -11.99 -0.40 -5.94
CA SER A 143 -11.17 -0.36 -4.72
C SER A 143 -10.47 -1.69 -4.49
N LYS A 144 -11.19 -2.81 -4.65
CA LYS A 144 -10.60 -4.15 -4.64
C LYS A 144 -9.59 -4.34 -5.77
N LEU A 145 -9.88 -3.86 -6.97
CA LEU A 145 -8.97 -3.98 -8.10
C LEU A 145 -7.63 -3.31 -7.78
N ALA A 146 -7.63 -2.08 -7.25
CA ALA A 146 -6.41 -1.37 -6.87
C ALA A 146 -5.58 -2.16 -5.83
N GLU A 147 -6.22 -2.67 -4.78
CA GLU A 147 -5.58 -3.53 -3.76
C GLU A 147 -4.93 -4.77 -4.40
N ARG A 148 -5.67 -5.49 -5.24
CA ARG A 148 -5.19 -6.73 -5.85
C ARG A 148 -4.12 -6.50 -6.89
N THR A 149 -4.20 -5.42 -7.67
CA THR A 149 -3.16 -5.03 -8.62
C THR A 149 -1.80 -4.91 -7.93
N ILE A 150 -1.73 -4.22 -6.78
CA ILE A 150 -0.47 -4.03 -6.05
C ILE A 150 0.10 -5.38 -5.59
N GLN A 151 -0.76 -6.26 -5.06
CA GLN A 151 -0.36 -7.60 -4.65
C GLN A 151 0.11 -8.46 -5.82
N HIS A 152 -0.58 -8.36 -6.97
CA HIS A 152 -0.22 -9.09 -8.18
C HIS A 152 1.15 -8.66 -8.71
N GLU A 153 1.39 -7.36 -8.78
CA GLU A 153 2.68 -6.79 -9.16
C GLU A 153 3.82 -7.28 -8.24
N LYS A 154 3.59 -7.32 -6.93
CA LYS A 154 4.58 -7.85 -5.97
C LYS A 154 4.91 -9.32 -6.21
N VAL A 155 3.89 -10.17 -6.38
CA VAL A 155 4.10 -11.60 -6.67
C VAL A 155 4.94 -11.81 -7.93
N PHE A 156 4.68 -11.07 -9.01
CA PHE A 156 5.46 -11.22 -10.24
C PHE A 156 6.89 -10.66 -10.12
N ASP A 157 7.09 -9.58 -9.38
CA ASP A 157 8.43 -9.09 -9.11
C ASP A 157 9.26 -10.08 -8.27
N GLU A 158 8.64 -10.75 -7.30
CA GLU A 158 9.27 -11.87 -6.58
C GLU A 158 9.61 -13.03 -7.53
N LEU A 159 8.67 -13.40 -8.41
CA LEU A 159 8.87 -14.49 -9.37
C LEU A 159 10.03 -14.18 -10.33
N ILE A 160 10.08 -12.97 -10.90
CA ILE A 160 11.17 -12.51 -11.77
C ILE A 160 12.51 -12.55 -11.04
N THR A 161 12.53 -12.15 -9.77
CA THR A 161 13.74 -12.16 -8.94
C THR A 161 14.21 -13.58 -8.63
N ARG A 162 13.27 -14.49 -8.31
CA ARG A 162 13.61 -15.89 -7.99
C ARG A 162 14.11 -16.65 -9.21
N PHE A 163 13.52 -16.42 -10.37
CA PHE A 163 13.89 -17.07 -11.63
C PHE A 163 14.81 -16.17 -12.46
N ASP A 164 15.81 -15.54 -11.82
CA ASP A 164 16.75 -14.62 -12.48
C ASP A 164 17.57 -15.31 -13.60
N ASP A 165 17.68 -16.63 -13.55
CA ASP A 165 18.38 -17.48 -14.52
C ASP A 165 17.50 -17.99 -15.68
N SER A 166 16.18 -17.86 -15.59
CA SER A 166 15.23 -18.33 -16.59
C SER A 166 14.58 -17.16 -17.36
N GLN A 167 15.17 -16.82 -18.51
CA GLN A 167 14.67 -15.74 -19.36
C GLN A 167 13.21 -15.97 -19.80
N GLU A 168 12.82 -17.22 -20.05
CA GLU A 168 11.45 -17.56 -20.47
C GLU A 168 10.41 -17.24 -19.38
N ILE A 169 10.70 -17.58 -18.12
CA ILE A 169 9.82 -17.25 -16.98
C ILE A 169 9.76 -15.73 -16.77
N LYS A 170 10.88 -15.03 -16.92
CA LYS A 170 10.91 -13.57 -16.84
C LYS A 170 10.06 -12.91 -17.89
N ASP A 171 10.21 -13.32 -19.15
CA ASP A 171 9.50 -12.71 -20.27
C ASP A 171 7.97 -12.87 -20.07
N ILE A 172 7.51 -14.07 -19.70
CA ILE A 172 6.09 -14.30 -19.46
C ILE A 172 5.56 -13.60 -18.20
N ALA A 173 6.39 -13.46 -17.16
CA ALA A 173 6.04 -12.72 -15.95
C ALA A 173 5.92 -11.21 -16.22
N GLU A 174 6.83 -10.64 -17.04
CA GLU A 174 6.74 -9.24 -17.47
C GLU A 174 5.53 -9.02 -18.39
N ASP A 175 5.21 -9.98 -19.27
CA ASP A 175 3.96 -9.94 -20.04
C ASP A 175 2.72 -9.99 -19.13
N ALA A 176 2.77 -10.77 -18.04
CA ALA A 176 1.70 -10.82 -17.06
C ALA A 176 1.52 -9.47 -16.33
N LYS A 177 2.62 -8.80 -15.95
CA LYS A 177 2.60 -7.43 -15.43
C LYS A 177 2.05 -6.44 -16.44
N GLY A 178 2.46 -6.55 -17.71
CA GLY A 178 1.90 -5.76 -18.80
C GLY A 178 0.38 -5.89 -18.94
N ASN A 179 -0.17 -7.09 -18.72
CA ASN A 179 -1.62 -7.34 -18.72
C ASN A 179 -2.33 -6.75 -17.50
N ILE A 180 -1.68 -6.74 -16.32
CA ILE A 180 -2.19 -6.07 -15.12
C ILE A 180 -2.34 -4.57 -15.40
N GLU A 181 -1.30 -3.92 -15.92
CA GLU A 181 -1.30 -2.50 -16.29
C GLU A 181 -2.44 -2.17 -17.27
N GLU A 182 -2.70 -3.04 -18.24
CA GLU A 182 -3.81 -2.87 -19.20
C GLU A 182 -5.19 -3.02 -18.56
N GLY A 183 -5.31 -3.88 -17.53
CA GLY A 183 -6.53 -3.98 -16.72
C GLY A 183 -6.82 -2.67 -15.97
N ILE A 184 -5.79 -1.99 -15.46
CA ILE A 184 -5.92 -0.69 -14.79
C ILE A 184 -6.33 0.38 -15.79
N ALA A 185 -5.73 0.38 -16.99
CA ALA A 185 -6.13 1.31 -18.05
C ALA A 185 -7.62 1.14 -18.40
N ALA A 186 -8.11 -0.10 -18.51
CA ALA A 186 -9.54 -0.37 -18.72
C ALA A 186 -10.43 0.06 -17.54
N ALA A 187 -9.91 0.00 -16.31
CA ALA A 187 -10.60 0.44 -15.11
C ALA A 187 -10.67 1.98 -15.02
N ALA A 188 -9.66 2.68 -15.52
CA ALA A 188 -9.62 4.13 -15.54
C ALA A 188 -10.76 4.75 -16.38
N ASP A 189 -11.21 4.06 -17.43
CA ASP A 189 -12.39 4.48 -18.19
C ASP A 189 -13.70 4.45 -17.37
N LYS A 190 -13.71 3.84 -16.18
CA LYS A 190 -14.89 3.65 -15.32
C LYS A 190 -14.87 4.55 -14.08
N GLU A 191 -13.86 5.39 -13.91
CA GLU A 191 -13.62 6.16 -12.69
C GLU A 191 -13.05 7.55 -13.01
N ASP A 192 -13.24 8.51 -12.11
CA ASP A 192 -12.49 9.76 -12.20
C ASP A 192 -11.00 9.50 -11.90
N PRO A 193 -10.04 10.05 -12.69
CA PRO A 193 -8.61 9.85 -12.45
C PRO A 193 -8.19 10.10 -11.00
N SER A 194 -8.75 11.12 -10.34
CA SER A 194 -8.41 11.47 -8.95
C SER A 194 -8.93 10.41 -7.96
N ASN A 195 -10.13 9.88 -8.20
CA ASN A 195 -10.70 8.83 -7.35
C ASN A 195 -9.97 7.50 -7.54
N LEU A 196 -9.58 7.16 -8.76
CA LEU A 196 -8.78 5.97 -9.04
C LEU A 196 -7.45 6.05 -8.28
N VAL A 197 -6.76 7.18 -8.40
CA VAL A 197 -5.50 7.43 -7.69
C VAL A 197 -5.68 7.37 -6.19
N ALA A 198 -6.76 7.91 -5.62
CA ALA A 198 -7.04 7.80 -4.18
C ALA A 198 -7.20 6.34 -3.71
N LYS A 199 -7.78 5.47 -4.55
CA LYS A 199 -7.89 4.02 -4.25
C LYS A 199 -6.53 3.34 -4.26
N PHE A 200 -5.66 3.69 -5.21
CA PHE A 200 -4.28 3.20 -5.25
C PHE A 200 -3.44 3.75 -4.09
N GLU A 201 -3.57 5.03 -3.76
CA GLU A 201 -2.93 5.65 -2.60
C GLU A 201 -3.30 4.89 -1.33
N GLN A 202 -4.60 4.69 -1.09
CA GLN A 202 -5.06 3.94 0.07
C GLN A 202 -4.44 2.54 0.11
N ALA A 203 -4.49 1.80 -1.01
CA ALA A 203 -3.99 0.44 -1.06
C ALA A 203 -2.45 0.35 -0.89
N LEU A 204 -1.69 1.33 -1.39
CA LEU A 204 -0.23 1.40 -1.22
C LEU A 204 0.16 1.78 0.22
N LEU A 205 -0.61 2.66 0.87
CA LEU A 205 -0.35 3.07 2.25
C LEU A 205 -0.73 1.97 3.26
N GLU A 206 -1.90 1.34 3.07
CA GLU A 206 -2.43 0.28 3.95
C GLU A 206 -1.76 -1.07 3.71
N GLY A 207 -1.14 -1.28 2.55
CA GLY A 207 -0.44 -2.52 2.23
C GLY A 207 0.72 -2.82 3.17
N GLU A 208 0.85 -4.11 3.52
CA GLU A 208 2.02 -4.64 4.23
C GLU A 208 3.28 -4.48 3.37
N GLY A 209 4.43 -4.33 4.04
CA GLY A 209 5.73 -4.14 3.40
C GLY A 209 6.79 -3.76 4.43
N GLY A 210 8.05 -3.87 4.03
CA GLY A 210 9.20 -3.52 4.87
C GLY A 210 9.38 -2.01 5.04
N GLU A 211 10.50 -1.64 5.68
CA GLU A 211 10.82 -0.24 6.04
C GLU A 211 10.91 0.69 4.83
N LEU A 212 11.22 0.16 3.62
CA LEU A 212 11.32 0.92 2.37
C LEU A 212 10.22 0.58 1.35
N LYS A 213 9.03 0.16 1.82
CA LYS A 213 7.91 -0.22 0.94
C LYS A 213 7.49 0.85 -0.07
N HIS A 214 7.79 2.12 0.21
CA HIS A 214 7.47 3.23 -0.69
C HIS A 214 8.35 3.26 -1.96
N ILE A 215 9.53 2.63 -1.96
CA ILE A 215 10.30 2.38 -3.21
C ILE A 215 9.48 1.53 -4.17
N ARG A 216 8.98 0.39 -3.68
CA ARG A 216 8.15 -0.56 -4.45
C ARG A 216 6.87 0.10 -4.95
N SER A 217 6.27 0.93 -4.09
CA SER A 217 5.08 1.71 -4.44
C SER A 217 5.36 2.62 -5.65
N LEU A 218 6.48 3.34 -5.65
CA LEU A 218 6.89 4.21 -6.77
C LEU A 218 7.19 3.41 -8.04
N GLU A 219 7.83 2.24 -7.93
CA GLU A 219 8.09 1.37 -9.09
C GLU A 219 6.77 0.94 -9.77
N ILE A 220 5.76 0.56 -8.97
CA ILE A 220 4.42 0.19 -9.43
C ILE A 220 3.73 1.41 -10.07
N ILE A 221 3.74 2.58 -9.42
CA ILE A 221 3.12 3.79 -10.00
C ILE A 221 3.73 4.15 -11.34
N ASP A 222 5.06 4.13 -11.47
CA ASP A 222 5.75 4.42 -12.72
C ASP A 222 5.37 3.42 -13.83
N ARG A 223 5.00 2.18 -13.49
CA ARG A 223 4.56 1.15 -14.44
C ARG A 223 3.16 1.47 -14.95
N ILE A 224 2.25 1.71 -14.03
CA ILE A 224 0.87 2.11 -14.33
C ILE A 224 0.83 3.37 -15.20
N GLN A 225 1.63 4.38 -14.87
CA GLN A 225 1.71 5.63 -15.62
C GLN A 225 2.11 5.46 -17.09
N ARG A 226 2.92 4.45 -17.45
CA ARG A 226 3.40 4.27 -18.84
C ARG A 226 2.29 3.86 -19.81
N LYS A 227 1.33 3.07 -19.36
CA LYS A 227 0.20 2.60 -20.18
C LYS A 227 -1.10 3.39 -19.94
N SER A 228 -1.06 4.38 -19.05
CA SER A 228 -2.21 5.20 -18.69
C SER A 228 -2.44 6.35 -19.68
N SER A 229 -3.68 6.84 -19.74
CA SER A 229 -4.02 8.09 -20.45
C SER A 229 -3.35 9.30 -19.76
N GLU A 230 -3.28 10.43 -20.47
CA GLU A 230 -2.61 11.64 -19.95
C GLU A 230 -3.21 12.13 -18.62
N ASP A 231 -4.54 12.15 -18.51
CA ASP A 231 -5.24 12.62 -17.31
C ASP A 231 -4.94 11.71 -16.09
N VAL A 232 -4.91 10.39 -16.31
CA VAL A 232 -4.58 9.40 -15.29
C VAL A 232 -3.10 9.52 -14.91
N ARG A 233 -2.22 9.69 -15.89
CA ARG A 233 -0.79 9.90 -15.67
C ARG A 233 -0.54 11.15 -14.81
N GLU A 234 -1.21 12.26 -15.09
CA GLU A 234 -1.09 13.50 -14.31
C GLU A 234 -1.60 13.31 -12.86
N ALA A 235 -2.69 12.57 -12.68
CA ALA A 235 -3.22 12.25 -11.36
C ALA A 235 -2.22 11.38 -10.56
N PHE A 236 -1.66 10.34 -11.18
CA PHE A 236 -0.66 9.49 -10.55
C PHE A 236 0.65 10.23 -10.27
N GLU A 237 1.00 11.26 -11.05
CA GLU A 237 2.21 12.06 -10.79
C GLU A 237 2.14 12.78 -9.44
N LYS A 238 0.93 13.22 -9.04
CA LYS A 238 0.70 13.85 -7.73
C LYS A 238 0.88 12.84 -6.59
N LEU A 239 0.34 11.63 -6.76
CA LEU A 239 0.54 10.53 -5.80
C LEU A 239 2.02 10.14 -5.71
N ARG A 240 2.68 10.00 -6.86
CA ARG A 240 4.10 9.70 -6.97
C ARG A 240 4.95 10.69 -6.18
N HIS A 241 4.66 11.99 -6.30
CA HIS A 241 5.35 13.01 -5.52
C HIS A 241 5.18 12.82 -4.01
N GLY A 242 3.94 12.60 -3.54
CA GLY A 242 3.67 12.36 -2.11
C GLY A 242 4.34 11.08 -1.57
N LEU A 243 4.39 10.01 -2.36
CA LEU A 243 5.12 8.79 -2.02
C LEU A 243 6.64 9.00 -2.02
N GLY A 244 7.17 9.89 -2.86
CA GLY A 244 8.57 10.29 -2.84
C GLY A 244 8.97 11.00 -1.55
N GLU A 245 8.14 11.94 -1.07
CA GLU A 245 8.35 12.59 0.23
C GLU A 245 8.30 11.59 1.39
N GLN A 246 7.42 10.57 1.30
CA GLN A 246 7.35 9.54 2.33
C GLN A 246 8.56 8.61 2.27
N LEU A 247 9.02 8.23 1.08
CA LEU A 247 10.25 7.46 0.90
C LEU A 247 11.48 8.19 1.47
N GLU A 248 11.59 9.50 1.29
CA GLU A 248 12.69 10.27 1.90
C GLU A 248 12.69 10.14 3.43
N LYS A 249 11.51 10.16 4.06
CA LYS A 249 11.38 9.96 5.51
C LYS A 249 11.77 8.55 5.91
N ASP A 250 11.28 7.54 5.20
CA ASP A 250 11.63 6.14 5.45
C ASP A 250 13.14 5.93 5.37
N LEU A 251 13.80 6.48 4.34
CA LEU A 251 15.26 6.42 4.19
C LEU A 251 15.98 7.10 5.35
N ASN A 252 15.46 8.22 5.84
CA ASN A 252 16.00 8.91 7.01
C ASN A 252 15.84 8.08 8.29
N ASP A 253 14.69 7.44 8.48
CA ASP A 253 14.38 6.61 9.65
C ASP A 253 15.29 5.37 9.68
N VAL A 254 15.46 4.67 8.55
CA VAL A 254 16.40 3.55 8.42
C VAL A 254 17.84 4.02 8.67
N LEU A 255 18.22 5.18 8.14
CA LEU A 255 19.55 5.74 8.33
C LEU A 255 19.83 6.13 9.79
N ASP A 256 18.82 6.56 10.54
CA ASP A 256 18.92 6.83 11.98
C ASP A 256 19.08 5.56 12.81
N LYS A 257 18.39 4.49 12.40
CA LYS A 257 18.34 3.22 13.11
C LYS A 257 19.55 2.33 12.82
N ASP A 258 19.84 2.13 11.53
CA ASP A 258 20.74 1.08 11.02
C ASP A 258 21.89 1.63 10.15
N GLY A 259 21.97 2.95 9.97
CA GLY A 259 23.08 3.58 9.25
C GLY A 259 23.01 3.41 7.73
N VAL A 260 24.12 3.70 7.04
CA VAL A 260 24.17 3.61 5.57
C VAL A 260 24.14 2.16 5.11
N GLU A 261 24.76 1.25 5.88
CA GLU A 261 24.71 -0.19 5.60
C GLU A 261 23.27 -0.71 5.64
N GLY A 262 22.48 -0.35 6.66
CA GLY A 262 21.08 -0.78 6.77
C GLY A 262 20.21 -0.30 5.60
N VAL A 263 20.41 0.93 5.12
CA VAL A 263 19.73 1.42 3.91
C VAL A 263 20.14 0.59 2.69
N GLY A 264 21.42 0.24 2.56
CA GLY A 264 21.93 -0.62 1.49
C GLY A 264 21.29 -2.00 1.50
N GLU A 265 21.33 -2.67 2.66
CA GLU A 265 20.73 -4.00 2.86
C GLU A 265 19.22 -3.99 2.57
N ALA A 266 18.50 -2.98 3.07
CA ALA A 266 17.07 -2.83 2.82
C ALA A 266 16.77 -2.66 1.33
N ILE A 267 17.53 -1.84 0.60
CA ILE A 267 17.35 -1.62 -0.84
C ILE A 267 17.72 -2.88 -1.66
N GLU A 268 18.78 -3.59 -1.29
CA GLU A 268 19.24 -4.81 -1.95
C GLU A 268 18.26 -5.97 -1.77
N GLY A 269 17.57 -6.05 -0.62
CA GLY A 269 16.57 -7.08 -0.34
C GLY A 269 15.20 -6.88 -1.01
N LEU A 270 14.96 -5.75 -1.68
CA LEU A 270 13.69 -5.46 -2.35
C LEU A 270 13.60 -6.19 -3.71
N PRO A 271 12.51 -6.94 -4.00
CA PRO A 271 12.29 -7.52 -5.32
C PRO A 271 11.91 -6.43 -6.35
N GLY A 272 12.07 -6.70 -7.65
CA GLY A 272 11.55 -5.85 -8.73
C GLY A 272 12.58 -5.22 -9.66
N ASP A 273 12.26 -4.04 -10.20
CA ASP A 273 13.00 -3.43 -11.32
C ASP A 273 14.17 -2.59 -10.79
N TYR A 274 15.35 -3.21 -10.66
CA TYR A 274 16.60 -2.58 -10.21
C TYR A 274 16.94 -1.30 -10.98
N VAL A 275 16.67 -1.27 -12.29
CA VAL A 275 16.93 -0.10 -13.14
C VAL A 275 16.04 1.04 -12.67
N ARG A 276 14.74 0.80 -12.55
CA ARG A 276 13.78 1.81 -12.10
C ARG A 276 14.03 2.26 -10.67
N ARG A 277 14.43 1.34 -9.80
CA ARG A 277 14.82 1.66 -8.42
C ARG A 277 15.97 2.66 -8.38
N SER A 278 17.02 2.43 -9.16
CA SER A 278 18.17 3.35 -9.19
C SER A 278 17.76 4.77 -9.64
N VAL A 279 16.78 4.87 -10.52
CA VAL A 279 16.20 6.13 -10.98
C VAL A 279 15.42 6.83 -9.90
N ILE A 280 14.51 6.10 -9.24
CA ILE A 280 13.74 6.62 -8.10
C ILE A 280 14.69 7.13 -7.03
N LEU A 281 15.70 6.34 -6.65
CA LEU A 281 16.70 6.74 -5.68
C LEU A 281 17.48 7.99 -6.13
N GLN A 282 17.83 8.09 -7.41
CA GLN A 282 18.51 9.26 -7.95
C GLN A 282 17.66 10.53 -7.89
N GLU A 283 16.36 10.43 -8.19
CA GLU A 283 15.41 11.53 -8.06
C GLU A 283 15.26 11.97 -6.60
N ILE A 284 15.13 11.02 -5.66
CA ILE A 284 15.09 11.34 -4.22
C ILE A 284 16.41 11.99 -3.78
N ARG A 285 17.56 11.49 -4.25
CA ARG A 285 18.89 12.06 -3.92
C ARG A 285 19.01 13.55 -4.26
N GLU A 286 18.37 13.98 -5.35
CA GLU A 286 18.40 15.37 -5.83
C GLU A 286 17.53 16.32 -5.00
N GLN A 287 16.49 15.79 -4.36
CA GLN A 287 15.52 16.57 -3.57
C GLN A 287 15.78 16.49 -2.07
N ALA A 288 16.38 15.39 -1.62
CA ALA A 288 16.54 15.08 -0.22
C ALA A 288 17.64 15.92 0.46
N ASP A 289 17.60 15.92 1.79
CA ASP A 289 18.65 16.55 2.59
C ASP A 289 20.04 15.91 2.35
N ARG A 290 21.10 16.63 2.74
CA ARG A 290 22.49 16.24 2.49
C ARG A 290 22.81 14.82 2.99
N ARG A 291 22.21 14.38 4.10
CA ARG A 291 22.50 13.09 4.73
C ARG A 291 21.96 11.94 3.91
N VAL A 292 20.67 11.99 3.53
CA VAL A 292 20.04 11.01 2.65
C VAL A 292 20.73 11.02 1.28
N SER A 293 21.00 12.21 0.74
CA SER A 293 21.68 12.35 -0.55
C SER A 293 23.05 11.67 -0.57
N GLU A 294 23.85 11.82 0.50
CA GLU A 294 25.13 11.16 0.64
C GLU A 294 25.02 9.64 0.85
N ALA A 295 24.01 9.17 1.58
CA ALA A 295 23.74 7.74 1.79
C ALA A 295 23.36 7.06 0.47
N ILE A 296 22.39 7.61 -0.26
CA ILE A 296 21.98 7.11 -1.58
C ILE A 296 23.18 7.10 -2.53
N ARG A 297 23.98 8.18 -2.57
CA ARG A 297 25.17 8.23 -3.44
C ARG A 297 26.15 7.08 -3.18
N LYS A 298 26.36 6.71 -1.91
CA LYS A 298 27.24 5.58 -1.55
C LYS A 298 26.65 4.26 -2.04
N ILE A 299 25.35 4.05 -1.83
CA ILE A 299 24.64 2.83 -2.22
C ILE A 299 24.54 2.70 -3.74
N SER A 300 24.27 3.78 -4.48
CA SER A 300 24.19 3.73 -5.95
C SER A 300 25.48 3.17 -6.57
N SER A 301 26.64 3.43 -5.97
CA SER A 301 27.91 2.91 -6.48
C SER A 301 28.08 1.39 -6.31
N SER A 302 27.49 0.78 -5.28
CA SER A 302 27.43 -0.68 -5.16
C SER A 302 26.33 -1.26 -6.05
N TYR A 303 25.22 -0.54 -6.18
CA TYR A 303 24.04 -0.97 -6.94
C TYR A 303 24.27 -1.06 -8.45
N GLU A 304 25.09 -0.16 -9.02
CA GLU A 304 25.46 -0.20 -10.45
C GLU A 304 26.15 -1.52 -10.83
N ALA A 305 26.82 -2.21 -9.89
CA ALA A 305 27.45 -3.50 -10.16
C ALA A 305 26.45 -4.67 -10.25
N LEU A 306 25.24 -4.52 -9.69
CA LEU A 306 24.21 -5.56 -9.68
C LEU A 306 23.35 -5.57 -10.95
N ILE A 307 23.33 -4.48 -11.71
CA ILE A 307 22.54 -4.42 -12.95
C ILE A 307 23.26 -5.20 -14.05
N LYS A 308 23.01 -6.51 -14.13
CA LYS A 308 23.49 -7.36 -15.22
C LYS A 308 22.74 -7.03 -16.51
N GLY A 309 23.49 -6.69 -17.57
CA GLY A 309 22.96 -6.44 -18.92
C GLY A 309 23.16 -5.00 -19.38
N GLU A 310 24.39 -4.64 -19.74
CA GLU A 310 24.77 -3.31 -20.26
C GLU A 310 23.95 -2.94 -21.52
N GLU A 311 23.51 -3.94 -22.30
CA GLU A 311 22.79 -3.74 -23.56
C GLU A 311 21.34 -3.27 -23.37
N ASP A 312 20.57 -3.86 -22.45
CA ASP A 312 19.19 -3.41 -22.15
C ASP A 312 19.18 -2.05 -21.45
N LEU A 313 20.08 -1.86 -20.47
CA LEU A 313 20.27 -0.56 -19.80
C LEU A 313 20.61 0.56 -20.80
N THR A 314 21.53 0.28 -21.74
CA THR A 314 21.94 1.25 -22.76
C THR A 314 20.77 1.63 -23.65
N GLN A 315 19.94 0.64 -24.04
CA GLN A 315 18.77 0.90 -24.86
C GLN A 315 17.73 1.74 -24.09
N ARG A 316 17.43 1.39 -22.84
CA ARG A 316 16.52 2.16 -21.97
C ARG A 316 17.01 3.59 -21.75
N ALA A 317 18.31 3.79 -21.55
CA ALA A 317 18.91 5.11 -21.37
C ALA A 317 18.70 5.97 -22.64
N LYS A 318 18.91 5.41 -23.83
CA LYS A 318 18.65 6.10 -25.10
C LYS A 318 17.17 6.50 -25.23
N GLU A 319 16.26 5.58 -24.95
CA GLU A 319 14.82 5.88 -25.01
C GLU A 319 14.39 6.97 -24.02
N GLN A 320 14.96 6.96 -22.81
CA GLN A 320 14.72 8.00 -21.81
C GLN A 320 15.31 9.35 -22.25
N MET A 321 16.51 9.36 -22.83
CA MET A 321 17.11 10.57 -23.43
C MET A 321 16.25 11.13 -24.56
N ASP A 322 15.71 10.28 -25.43
CA ASP A 322 14.81 10.69 -26.51
C ASP A 322 13.52 11.31 -25.98
N ARG A 323 12.94 10.75 -24.90
CA ARG A 323 11.79 11.33 -24.21
C ARG A 323 12.14 12.71 -23.62
N ALA A 324 13.23 12.80 -22.87
CA ALA A 324 13.69 14.05 -22.26
C ALA A 324 13.94 15.13 -23.32
N ALA A 325 14.58 14.79 -24.43
CA ALA A 325 14.80 15.70 -25.55
C ALA A 325 13.49 16.25 -26.13
N LYS A 326 12.48 15.40 -26.33
CA LYS A 326 11.15 15.83 -26.83
C LYS A 326 10.48 16.81 -25.86
N VAL A 327 10.49 16.51 -24.56
CA VAL A 327 9.90 17.39 -23.54
C VAL A 327 10.67 18.72 -23.43
N ILE A 328 11.99 18.69 -23.51
CA ILE A 328 12.84 19.91 -23.53
C ILE A 328 12.48 20.78 -24.74
N GLU A 329 12.31 20.19 -25.93
CA GLU A 329 11.93 20.95 -27.14
C GLU A 329 10.53 21.55 -27.02
N GLU A 330 9.58 20.85 -26.42
CA GLU A 330 8.26 21.40 -26.11
C GLU A 330 8.35 22.59 -25.14
N ALA A 331 9.12 22.45 -24.06
CA ALA A 331 9.37 23.51 -23.08
C ALA A 331 10.01 24.75 -23.74
N LYS A 332 10.99 24.56 -24.63
CA LYS A 332 11.62 25.63 -25.41
C LYS A 332 10.61 26.38 -26.27
N LYS A 333 9.72 25.65 -26.94
CA LYS A 333 8.69 26.24 -27.79
C LYS A 333 7.76 27.12 -26.98
N LEU A 334 7.26 26.65 -25.84
CA LEU A 334 6.40 27.43 -24.93
C LEU A 334 7.12 28.66 -24.36
N LEU A 335 8.41 28.51 -24.01
CA LEU A 335 9.24 29.61 -23.51
C LEU A 335 9.41 30.71 -24.58
N ALA A 336 9.66 30.32 -25.83
CA ALA A 336 9.79 31.22 -26.96
C ALA A 336 8.49 31.97 -27.28
N GLU A 337 7.35 31.28 -27.21
CA GLU A 337 6.02 31.89 -27.40
C GLU A 337 5.71 32.98 -26.36
N ARG A 338 6.14 32.78 -25.11
CA ARG A 338 5.96 33.77 -24.04
C ARG A 338 6.98 34.92 -24.03
N LYS A 339 8.07 34.81 -24.80
CA LYS A 339 9.21 35.75 -24.77
C LYS A 339 9.82 35.94 -23.36
N ASP A 340 9.65 34.94 -22.49
CA ASP A 340 10.28 34.93 -21.17
C ASP A 340 11.66 34.29 -21.31
N THR A 341 12.72 35.05 -21.08
CA THR A 341 14.11 34.57 -21.25
C THR A 341 14.88 34.50 -19.94
N THR A 342 14.29 34.90 -18.82
CA THR A 342 15.00 35.04 -17.53
C THR A 342 14.22 34.50 -16.32
N GLY A 343 12.99 34.01 -16.52
CA GLY A 343 12.19 33.40 -15.46
C GLY A 343 12.73 32.06 -14.97
N VAL A 344 12.15 31.59 -13.85
CA VAL A 344 12.46 30.28 -13.24
C VAL A 344 12.36 29.13 -14.26
N ALA A 345 11.37 29.19 -15.15
CA ALA A 345 11.21 28.21 -16.23
C ALA A 345 12.43 28.15 -17.17
N ALA A 346 13.07 29.28 -17.47
CA ALA A 346 14.27 29.32 -18.29
C ALA A 346 15.48 28.71 -17.57
N SER A 347 15.60 28.89 -16.24
CA SER A 347 16.65 28.24 -15.43
C SER A 347 16.48 26.72 -15.42
N LEU A 348 15.27 26.25 -15.11
CA LEU A 348 14.94 24.82 -15.12
C LEU A 348 15.22 24.18 -16.48
N LEU A 349 14.89 24.88 -17.56
CA LEU A 349 15.15 24.40 -18.92
C LEU A 349 16.65 24.31 -19.23
N LYS A 350 17.44 25.30 -18.78
CA LYS A 350 18.90 25.28 -18.93
C LYS A 350 19.55 24.14 -18.15
N GLU A 351 19.06 23.87 -16.94
CA GLU A 351 19.47 22.73 -16.12
C GLU A 351 19.08 21.41 -16.78
N ALA A 352 17.86 21.30 -17.30
CA ALA A 352 17.41 20.13 -18.05
C ALA A 352 18.32 19.81 -19.25
N GLU A 353 18.72 20.83 -20.03
CA GLU A 353 19.68 20.67 -21.13
C GLU A 353 21.08 20.25 -20.67
N ALA A 354 21.50 20.67 -19.47
CA ALA A 354 22.77 20.24 -18.89
C ALA A 354 22.74 18.76 -18.52
N HIS A 355 21.71 18.33 -17.81
CA HIS A 355 21.48 16.93 -17.47
C HIS A 355 21.38 16.05 -18.72
N LEU A 356 20.70 16.48 -19.79
CA LEU A 356 20.64 15.71 -21.04
C LEU A 356 22.02 15.57 -21.72
N ARG A 357 22.89 16.58 -21.62
CA ARG A 357 24.28 16.49 -22.13
C ARG A 357 25.14 15.58 -21.27
N GLU A 358 24.97 15.62 -19.95
CA GLU A 358 25.63 14.71 -19.02
C GLU A 358 25.19 13.27 -19.25
N ALA A 359 23.90 13.05 -19.52
CA ALA A 359 23.37 11.74 -19.90
C ALA A 359 24.07 11.16 -21.13
N GLY A 360 24.22 11.98 -22.19
CA GLY A 360 24.94 11.55 -23.39
C GLY A 360 26.42 11.22 -23.11
N SER A 361 27.07 12.01 -22.25
CA SER A 361 28.46 11.77 -21.84
C SER A 361 28.60 10.47 -21.05
N ALA A 362 27.72 10.24 -20.07
CA ALA A 362 27.68 9.02 -19.28
C ALA A 362 27.45 7.79 -20.16
N LEU A 363 26.53 7.88 -21.13
CA LEU A 363 26.23 6.78 -22.05
C LEU A 363 27.43 6.41 -22.92
N THR A 364 28.16 7.42 -23.44
CA THR A 364 29.39 7.17 -24.21
C THR A 364 30.51 6.54 -23.39
N ASN A 365 30.46 6.68 -22.05
CA ASN A 365 31.43 6.10 -21.13
C ASN A 365 31.00 4.71 -20.61
N GLY A 366 29.97 4.07 -21.20
CA GLY A 366 29.45 2.79 -20.76
C GLY A 366 28.63 2.85 -19.46
N LYS A 367 28.37 4.06 -18.94
CA LYS A 367 27.63 4.25 -17.70
C LYS A 367 26.15 4.44 -17.98
N ALA A 368 25.51 3.37 -18.45
CA ALA A 368 24.11 3.42 -18.88
C ALA A 368 23.14 3.79 -17.74
N GLY A 369 23.40 3.36 -16.50
CA GLY A 369 22.62 3.76 -15.33
C GLY A 369 22.69 5.26 -15.04
N GLU A 370 23.91 5.81 -14.94
CA GLU A 370 24.13 7.26 -14.79
C GLU A 370 23.47 8.04 -15.94
N ALA A 371 23.61 7.55 -17.17
CA ALA A 371 22.98 8.15 -18.35
C ALA A 371 21.46 8.20 -18.26
N PHE A 372 20.83 7.08 -17.88
CA PHE A 372 19.39 7.03 -17.68
C PHE A 372 18.96 8.01 -16.59
N GLY A 373 19.62 8.00 -15.44
CA GLY A 373 19.29 8.89 -14.31
C GLY A 373 19.34 10.37 -14.71
N GLN A 374 20.45 10.78 -15.34
CA GLN A 374 20.63 12.13 -15.88
C GLN A 374 19.54 12.50 -16.91
N ALA A 375 19.19 11.57 -17.81
CA ALA A 375 18.13 11.79 -18.78
C ALA A 375 16.75 11.95 -18.13
N ARG A 376 16.49 11.24 -17.03
CA ARG A 376 15.24 11.37 -16.28
C ARG A 376 15.16 12.70 -15.55
N SER A 377 16.22 13.12 -14.85
CA SER A 377 16.29 14.43 -14.21
C SER A 377 16.06 15.56 -15.24
N ALA A 378 16.64 15.43 -16.43
CA ALA A 378 16.39 16.33 -17.55
C ALA A 378 14.91 16.39 -17.95
N GLU A 379 14.24 15.25 -18.09
CA GLU A 379 12.80 15.20 -18.41
C GLU A 379 11.96 15.89 -17.33
N VAL A 380 12.20 15.60 -16.05
CA VAL A 380 11.45 16.14 -14.91
C VAL A 380 11.59 17.66 -14.84
N LEU A 381 12.82 18.19 -14.94
CA LEU A 381 13.08 19.63 -14.98
C LEU A 381 12.36 20.31 -16.16
N ALA A 382 12.37 19.66 -17.32
CA ALA A 382 11.67 20.18 -18.50
C ALA A 382 10.14 20.18 -18.31
N ARG A 383 9.55 19.12 -17.73
CA ARG A 383 8.11 19.09 -17.39
C ARG A 383 7.75 20.16 -16.38
N ASN A 384 8.61 20.40 -15.38
CA ASN A 384 8.41 21.48 -14.43
C ASN A 384 8.47 22.86 -15.10
N ALA A 385 9.39 23.06 -16.04
CA ALA A 385 9.42 24.27 -16.87
C ALA A 385 8.12 24.41 -17.69
N ILE A 386 7.65 23.34 -18.35
CA ILE A 386 6.37 23.32 -19.06
C ILE A 386 5.23 23.68 -18.11
N ARG A 387 5.17 23.12 -16.90
CA ARG A 387 4.13 23.46 -15.94
C ARG A 387 4.14 24.93 -15.57
N LEU A 388 5.30 25.54 -15.34
CA LEU A 388 5.39 26.99 -15.08
C LEU A 388 4.99 27.84 -16.30
N LEU A 389 5.23 27.32 -17.51
CA LEU A 389 4.87 27.97 -18.78
C LEU A 389 3.43 27.67 -19.22
N GLY A 390 2.83 26.59 -18.71
CA GLY A 390 1.58 25.96 -19.12
C GLY A 390 0.49 26.06 -18.07
N GLU A 391 0.84 26.35 -16.82
CA GLU A 391 0.01 27.18 -15.94
C GLU A 391 -0.30 28.42 -16.78
N LYS A 392 -1.50 28.40 -17.38
CA LYS A 392 -2.22 29.61 -17.63
C LYS A 392 -2.17 30.34 -16.29
N ASN A 393 -1.23 31.28 -16.16
CA ASN A 393 -1.57 32.54 -15.54
C ASN A 393 -2.92 32.84 -16.17
N THR A 394 -3.97 32.72 -15.38
CA THR A 394 -5.33 33.09 -15.70
C THR A 394 -5.31 34.58 -16.03
N THR A 395 -4.77 34.90 -17.20
CA THR A 395 -4.72 36.22 -17.80
C THR A 395 -6.05 36.55 -18.43
N ASP A 396 -6.93 35.54 -18.58
CA ASP A 396 -8.35 35.78 -18.75
C ASP A 396 -8.96 36.22 -17.42
N THR A 397 -9.21 37.52 -17.31
CA THR A 397 -9.93 38.13 -16.19
C THR A 397 -11.26 37.43 -15.90
N GLY A 398 -11.91 36.85 -16.92
CA GLY A 398 -13.16 36.10 -16.75
C GLY A 398 -13.00 34.72 -16.11
N GLU A 399 -11.81 34.12 -16.11
CA GLU A 399 -11.55 32.83 -15.48
C GLU A 399 -11.25 33.00 -13.99
N LEU A 400 -10.49 34.03 -13.60
CA LEU A 400 -10.27 34.38 -12.19
C LEU A 400 -11.55 34.72 -11.44
N GLU A 401 -12.48 35.43 -12.09
CA GLU A 401 -13.78 35.75 -11.50
C GLU A 401 -14.60 34.48 -11.20
N LYS A 402 -14.53 33.46 -12.07
CA LYS A 402 -15.16 32.17 -11.82
C LYS A 402 -14.51 31.44 -10.66
N ILE A 403 -13.18 31.46 -10.59
CA ILE A 403 -12.43 30.85 -9.48
C ILE A 403 -12.78 31.51 -8.15
N PHE A 404 -12.90 32.85 -8.11
CA PHE A 404 -13.34 33.55 -6.90
C PHE A 404 -14.75 33.13 -6.47
N ALA A 405 -15.68 33.02 -7.42
CA ALA A 405 -17.04 32.58 -7.14
C ALA A 405 -17.08 31.13 -6.62
N GLU A 406 -16.25 30.24 -7.17
CA GLU A 406 -16.12 28.87 -6.68
C GLU A 406 -15.60 28.81 -5.25
N PHE A 407 -14.55 29.58 -4.92
CA PHE A 407 -14.03 29.64 -3.56
C PHE A 407 -15.05 30.23 -2.57
N ASP A 408 -15.85 31.22 -2.97
CA ASP A 408 -16.94 31.73 -2.12
C ASP A 408 -17.94 30.63 -1.76
N LEU A 409 -18.35 29.82 -2.76
CA LEU A 409 -19.27 28.70 -2.55
C LEU A 409 -18.65 27.65 -1.62
N ARG A 410 -17.36 27.35 -1.81
CA ARG A 410 -16.64 26.36 -1.01
C ARG A 410 -16.45 26.82 0.44
N ILE A 411 -16.08 28.09 0.65
CA ILE A 411 -15.98 28.71 1.99
C ILE A 411 -17.34 28.63 2.70
N LYS A 412 -18.43 29.02 2.03
CA LYS A 412 -19.80 28.91 2.58
C LYS A 412 -20.17 27.48 2.94
N LYS A 413 -19.83 26.51 2.08
CA LYS A 413 -20.04 25.09 2.36
C LYS A 413 -19.33 24.63 3.63
N TYR A 414 -18.06 24.99 3.81
CA TYR A 414 -17.33 24.63 5.03
C TYR A 414 -17.84 25.34 6.28
N GLU A 415 -18.26 26.61 6.16
CA GLU A 415 -18.92 27.33 7.25
C GLU A 415 -20.19 26.61 7.71
N MET A 416 -21.03 26.14 6.76
CA MET A 416 -22.20 25.33 7.07
C MET A 416 -21.83 23.98 7.71
N LEU A 417 -20.77 23.32 7.24
CA LEU A 417 -20.32 22.04 7.80
C LEU A 417 -19.82 22.19 9.24
N LEU A 418 -19.13 23.28 9.58
CA LEU A 418 -18.71 23.55 10.96
C LEU A 418 -19.93 23.70 11.88
N ILE A 419 -20.95 24.44 11.43
CA ILE A 419 -22.21 24.62 12.17
C ILE A 419 -22.94 23.28 12.35
N ASP A 420 -23.10 22.51 11.27
CA ASP A 420 -23.79 21.21 11.28
C ASP A 420 -23.13 20.22 12.24
N ARG A 421 -21.79 20.26 12.30
CA ARG A 421 -20.98 19.43 13.21
C ARG A 421 -20.83 20.00 14.61
N LYS A 422 -21.52 21.09 14.95
CA LYS A 422 -21.43 21.78 16.24
C LYS A 422 -19.99 22.16 16.61
N MET A 423 -19.14 22.38 15.60
CA MET A 423 -17.81 22.94 15.77
C MET A 423 -18.01 24.44 15.92
N THR A 424 -17.79 24.97 17.12
CA THR A 424 -17.85 26.39 17.44
C THR A 424 -16.44 26.96 17.53
N GLN A 425 -16.31 28.29 17.49
CA GLN A 425 -15.01 28.96 17.64
C GLN A 425 -14.37 28.65 19.00
N GLU A 426 -15.18 28.37 20.03
CA GLU A 426 -14.71 28.02 21.37
C GLU A 426 -14.13 26.60 21.44
N ASN A 427 -14.79 25.61 20.81
CA ASN A 427 -14.36 24.21 20.90
C ASN A 427 -13.37 23.82 19.78
N ASN A 428 -13.32 24.58 18.67
CA ASN A 428 -12.44 24.32 17.53
C ASN A 428 -11.87 25.64 16.96
N PRO A 429 -11.09 26.42 17.75
CA PRO A 429 -10.59 27.73 17.32
C PRO A 429 -9.68 27.64 16.08
N LYS A 430 -8.97 26.51 15.90
CA LYS A 430 -8.10 26.29 14.73
C LYS A 430 -8.90 26.18 13.42
N ALA A 431 -10.06 25.53 13.43
CA ALA A 431 -10.90 25.39 12.24
C ALA A 431 -11.41 26.75 11.77
N TYR A 432 -11.85 27.59 12.72
CA TYR A 432 -12.28 28.95 12.43
C TYR A 432 -11.12 29.85 11.99
N ALA A 433 -9.93 29.70 12.57
CA ALA A 433 -8.74 30.43 12.13
C ALA A 433 -8.39 30.11 10.66
N LEU A 434 -8.44 28.84 10.25
CA LEU A 434 -8.23 28.44 8.85
C LEU A 434 -9.30 29.02 7.91
N LEU A 435 -10.56 29.00 8.33
CA LEU A 435 -11.67 29.58 7.56
C LEU A 435 -11.51 31.10 7.39
N ASP A 436 -11.10 31.80 8.45
CA ASP A 436 -10.87 33.25 8.43
C ASP A 436 -9.65 33.61 7.57
N GLN A 437 -8.57 32.84 7.65
CA GLN A 437 -7.40 32.99 6.77
C GLN A 437 -7.76 32.76 5.30
N ALA A 438 -8.58 31.75 4.99
CA ALA A 438 -9.08 31.53 3.63
C ALA A 438 -9.90 32.74 3.13
N LYS A 439 -10.81 33.28 3.96
CA LYS A 439 -11.59 34.49 3.63
C LYS A 439 -10.68 35.71 3.39
N GLN A 440 -9.70 35.92 4.26
CA GLN A 440 -8.75 37.03 4.19
C GLN A 440 -7.89 36.96 2.92
N HIS A 441 -7.33 35.79 2.61
CA HIS A 441 -6.52 35.61 1.41
C HIS A 441 -7.34 35.67 0.13
N LEU A 442 -8.60 35.22 0.14
CA LEU A 442 -9.49 35.43 -1.00
C LEU A 442 -9.74 36.92 -1.26
N GLN A 443 -9.86 37.74 -0.21
CA GLN A 443 -9.95 39.19 -0.35
C GLN A 443 -8.66 39.78 -0.92
N TYR A 444 -7.48 39.36 -0.42
CA TYR A 444 -6.20 39.81 -0.98
C TYR A 444 -6.03 39.42 -2.45
N ALA A 445 -6.52 38.24 -2.84
CA ALA A 445 -6.51 37.81 -4.23
C ALA A 445 -7.36 38.75 -5.10
N ARG A 446 -8.55 39.15 -4.63
CA ARG A 446 -9.41 40.12 -5.31
C ARG A 446 -8.79 41.51 -5.39
N ASP A 447 -8.15 41.97 -4.32
CA ASP A 447 -7.52 43.29 -4.28
C ASP A 447 -6.31 43.35 -5.22
N ALA A 448 -5.51 42.27 -5.28
CA ALA A 448 -4.41 42.13 -6.24
C ALA A 448 -4.96 42.09 -7.68
N PHE A 449 -6.02 41.31 -7.92
CA PHE A 449 -6.69 41.25 -9.22
C PHE A 449 -7.23 42.61 -9.66
N ALA A 450 -7.88 43.37 -8.78
CA ALA A 450 -8.38 44.72 -9.05
C ALA A 450 -7.25 45.71 -9.41
N LYS A 451 -6.06 45.51 -8.85
CA LYS A 451 -4.83 46.26 -9.19
C LYS A 451 -4.14 45.75 -10.46
N LYS A 452 -4.73 44.76 -11.15
CA LYS A 452 -4.15 44.04 -12.30
C LYS A 452 -2.84 43.31 -11.97
N ASP A 453 -2.61 42.99 -10.70
CA ASP A 453 -1.51 42.16 -10.23
C ASP A 453 -1.96 40.68 -10.23
N LEU A 454 -1.87 40.05 -11.40
CA LEU A 454 -2.28 38.66 -11.59
C LEU A 454 -1.40 37.67 -10.82
N ALA A 455 -0.10 37.99 -10.66
CA ALA A 455 0.82 37.16 -9.90
C ALA A 455 0.45 37.18 -8.41
N GLY A 456 0.17 38.37 -7.85
CA GLY A 456 -0.34 38.52 -6.49
C GLY A 456 -1.70 37.83 -6.29
N ALA A 457 -2.60 37.90 -7.28
CA ALA A 457 -3.88 37.22 -7.23
C ALA A 457 -3.72 35.69 -7.17
N ASN A 458 -2.89 35.12 -8.04
CA ASN A 458 -2.63 33.67 -8.08
C ASN A 458 -1.92 33.16 -6.83
N LEU A 459 -0.96 33.93 -6.30
CA LEU A 459 -0.30 33.61 -5.04
C LEU A 459 -1.31 33.44 -3.91
N HIS A 460 -2.22 34.41 -3.75
CA HIS A 460 -3.23 34.36 -2.71
C HIS A 460 -4.28 33.27 -2.95
N ILE A 461 -4.64 32.97 -4.21
CA ILE A 461 -5.48 31.81 -4.55
C ILE A 461 -4.82 30.50 -4.07
N GLY A 462 -3.51 30.34 -4.25
CA GLY A 462 -2.76 29.19 -3.76
C GLY A 462 -2.91 29.03 -2.24
N HIS A 463 -2.80 30.12 -1.48
CA HIS A 463 -3.00 30.09 -0.03
C HIS A 463 -4.44 29.71 0.36
N VAL A 464 -5.45 30.25 -0.33
CA VAL A 464 -6.87 29.88 -0.10
C VAL A 464 -7.06 28.38 -0.27
N LYS A 465 -6.49 27.78 -1.32
CA LYS A 465 -6.57 26.34 -1.57
C LYS A 465 -5.94 25.53 -0.43
N GLY A 466 -4.76 25.93 0.05
CA GLY A 466 -4.08 25.29 1.18
C GLY A 466 -4.92 25.31 2.46
N PHE A 467 -5.42 26.48 2.87
CA PHE A 467 -6.23 26.60 4.08
C PHE A 467 -7.53 25.78 4.01
N LEU A 468 -8.18 25.74 2.85
CA LEU A 468 -9.40 24.94 2.67
C LEU A 468 -9.12 23.43 2.69
N GLN A 469 -7.96 22.99 2.21
CA GLN A 469 -7.53 21.59 2.28
C GLN A 469 -7.21 21.17 3.73
N ASP A 470 -6.56 22.03 4.51
CA ASP A 470 -6.29 21.77 5.93
C ASP A 470 -7.59 21.76 6.75
N LEU A 471 -8.51 22.69 6.45
CA LEU A 471 -9.83 22.73 7.07
C LEU A 471 -10.64 21.46 6.72
N ALA A 472 -10.58 20.99 5.48
CA ALA A 472 -11.20 19.74 5.06
C ALA A 472 -10.67 18.56 5.88
N ARG A 473 -9.35 18.43 6.01
CA ARG A 473 -8.69 17.40 6.82
C ARG A 473 -9.08 17.49 8.30
N MET A 474 -9.27 18.69 8.85
CA MET A 474 -9.69 18.85 10.25
C MET A 474 -11.15 18.44 10.46
N ILE A 475 -12.03 18.83 9.55
CA ILE A 475 -13.44 18.43 9.56
C ILE A 475 -13.53 16.91 9.37
N GLU A 476 -12.83 16.34 8.39
CA GLU A 476 -12.82 14.91 8.10
C GLU A 476 -12.12 14.09 9.20
N GLY A 477 -11.04 14.60 9.78
CA GLY A 477 -10.35 13.97 10.92
C GLY A 477 -11.22 13.83 12.16
N ALA A 478 -12.19 14.73 12.36
CA ALA A 478 -13.21 14.60 13.40
C ALA A 478 -14.20 13.43 13.19
N LEU A 479 -14.14 12.70 12.05
CA LEU A 479 -14.83 11.41 11.85
C LEU A 479 -14.13 10.22 12.51
N ARG A 480 -12.91 10.39 13.05
CA ARG A 480 -12.37 9.42 14.00
C ARG A 480 -12.83 9.84 15.40
N PRO A 481 -13.92 9.28 15.95
CA PRO A 481 -14.19 9.51 17.36
C PRO A 481 -12.99 9.01 18.17
N ALA A 482 -12.55 9.83 19.11
CA ALA A 482 -11.81 9.34 20.27
C ALA A 482 -12.58 8.14 20.83
N VAL A 483 -11.85 7.10 21.21
CA VAL A 483 -12.35 5.84 21.74
C VAL A 483 -13.31 6.08 22.91
N GLU A 484 -14.59 6.19 22.58
CA GLU A 484 -15.69 6.05 23.51
C GLU A 484 -16.30 4.68 23.21
N GLN A 485 -16.32 3.84 24.23
CA GLN A 485 -16.70 2.43 24.17
C GLN A 485 -18.02 2.24 23.42
N LYS A 486 -17.94 1.78 22.18
CA LYS A 486 -19.09 1.40 21.39
C LYS A 486 -19.58 0.03 21.92
N THR A 487 -20.59 0.06 22.78
CA THR A 487 -21.47 -1.08 23.01
C THR A 487 -21.88 -1.69 21.67
N ILE A 488 -21.57 -2.97 21.49
CA ILE A 488 -21.89 -3.74 20.29
C ILE A 488 -23.41 -3.81 20.17
N GLU A 489 -23.98 -3.18 19.15
CA GLU A 489 -25.38 -3.42 18.79
C GLU A 489 -25.54 -4.88 18.36
N PRO A 490 -26.48 -5.64 18.95
CA PRO A 490 -26.75 -6.99 18.52
C PRO A 490 -27.29 -6.97 17.08
N ARG A 491 -26.82 -7.91 16.24
CA ARG A 491 -27.40 -8.15 14.92
C ARG A 491 -28.91 -8.32 15.07
N THR A 492 -29.65 -7.32 14.62
CA THR A 492 -31.11 -7.30 14.58
C THR A 492 -31.59 -8.39 13.63
N SER A 493 -32.53 -9.24 14.05
CA SER A 493 -33.12 -10.23 13.16
C SER A 493 -33.78 -9.56 11.93
N ASP A 494 -33.91 -10.27 10.81
CA ASP A 494 -34.60 -9.79 9.60
C ASP A 494 -35.99 -9.17 9.88
N ALA A 495 -36.64 -9.56 10.99
CA ALA A 495 -37.90 -8.97 11.43
C ALA A 495 -37.74 -7.55 11.97
N CYS A 496 -36.68 -7.28 12.74
CA CYS A 496 -36.36 -5.96 13.28
C CYS A 496 -35.92 -5.01 12.16
N GLU A 497 -35.21 -5.52 11.16
CA GLU A 497 -34.76 -4.71 10.02
C GLU A 497 -35.95 -4.25 9.14
N LYS A 498 -36.97 -5.11 8.98
CA LYS A 498 -38.24 -4.71 8.35
C LYS A 498 -38.95 -3.60 9.12
N ILE A 499 -38.98 -3.67 10.46
CA ILE A 499 -39.57 -2.61 11.30
C ILE A 499 -38.81 -1.28 11.10
N LEU A 500 -37.47 -1.34 11.05
CA LEU A 500 -36.64 -0.16 10.77
C LEU A 500 -36.85 0.41 9.36
N SER A 501 -37.10 -0.42 8.35
CA SER A 501 -37.44 0.06 7.00
C SER A 501 -38.80 0.77 6.95
N GLU A 502 -39.80 0.26 7.68
CA GLU A 502 -41.13 0.90 7.77
C GLU A 502 -41.07 2.22 8.54
N MET A 503 -40.24 2.31 9.58
CA MET A 503 -39.98 3.58 10.28
C MET A 503 -39.33 4.63 9.39
N ARG A 504 -38.41 4.23 8.49
CA ARG A 504 -37.81 5.13 7.50
C ARG A 504 -38.85 5.62 6.49
N ARG A 505 -39.65 4.72 5.94
CA ARG A 505 -40.76 5.06 5.03
C ARG A 505 -41.77 6.00 5.68
N LEU A 506 -42.08 5.81 6.96
CA LEU A 506 -42.99 6.67 7.71
C LEU A 506 -42.44 8.11 7.85
N LYS A 507 -41.13 8.27 8.04
CA LYS A 507 -40.47 9.60 8.07
C LYS A 507 -40.51 10.28 6.71
N GLU A 508 -40.26 9.55 5.62
CA GLU A 508 -40.32 10.09 4.26
C GLU A 508 -41.73 10.63 3.93
N LEU A 509 -42.78 9.91 4.35
CA LEU A 509 -44.17 10.34 4.13
C LEU A 509 -44.53 11.64 4.85
N VAL A 510 -43.94 11.91 6.01
CA VAL A 510 -44.13 13.20 6.72
C VAL A 510 -43.37 14.31 6.02
N ILE A 511 -42.11 14.07 5.63
CA ILE A 511 -41.29 15.05 4.92
C ILE A 511 -41.94 15.45 3.60
N SER A 512 -42.60 14.52 2.92
CA SER A 512 -43.35 14.79 1.68
C SER A 512 -44.75 15.38 1.90
N ASN A 513 -45.13 15.75 3.14
CA ASN A 513 -46.47 16.21 3.52
C ASN A 513 -47.62 15.25 3.11
N LEU A 514 -47.32 13.95 2.96
CA LEU A 514 -48.30 12.91 2.61
C LEU A 514 -48.92 12.24 3.84
N LEU A 515 -48.42 12.55 5.04
CA LEU A 515 -48.92 12.04 6.31
C LEU A 515 -49.01 13.18 7.32
N SER A 516 -50.14 13.29 8.03
CA SER A 516 -50.30 14.31 9.08
C SER A 516 -49.39 14.03 10.27
N GLU A 517 -48.96 15.08 10.96
CA GLU A 517 -48.04 14.95 12.09
C GLU A 517 -48.65 14.16 13.26
N LYS A 518 -49.98 14.25 13.43
CA LYS A 518 -50.72 13.45 14.42
C LYS A 518 -50.72 11.95 14.06
N ASP A 519 -50.88 11.62 12.78
CA ASP A 519 -50.86 10.22 12.31
C ASP A 519 -49.45 9.63 12.35
N TYR A 520 -48.43 10.46 12.13
CA TYR A 520 -47.03 10.07 12.31
C TYR A 520 -46.74 9.66 13.75
N GLN A 521 -47.16 10.47 14.73
CA GLN A 521 -46.94 10.17 16.15
C GLN A 521 -47.53 8.80 16.53
N ILE A 522 -48.79 8.54 16.16
CA ILE A 522 -49.47 7.27 16.46
C ILE A 522 -48.75 6.08 15.81
N LYS A 523 -48.37 6.20 14.53
CA LYS A 523 -47.72 5.10 13.80
C LYS A 523 -46.27 4.88 14.23
N SER A 524 -45.54 5.94 14.55
CA SER A 524 -44.17 5.85 15.03
C SER A 524 -44.10 5.23 16.43
N GLU A 525 -45.06 5.53 17.30
CA GLU A 525 -45.18 4.91 18.62
C GLU A 525 -45.47 3.41 18.51
N ALA A 526 -46.38 3.00 17.62
CA ALA A 526 -46.66 1.58 17.37
C ALA A 526 -45.45 0.82 16.80
N LEU A 527 -44.73 1.40 15.84
CA LEU A 527 -43.53 0.80 15.26
C LEU A 527 -42.37 0.72 16.27
N ASN A 528 -42.20 1.76 17.10
CA ASN A 528 -41.22 1.75 18.19
C ASN A 528 -41.52 0.62 19.18
N LYS A 529 -42.79 0.44 19.57
CA LYS A 529 -43.18 -0.67 20.45
C LYS A 529 -42.86 -2.03 19.83
N ALA A 530 -43.21 -2.24 18.55
CA ALA A 530 -42.88 -3.47 17.84
C ALA A 530 -41.36 -3.70 17.72
N TYR A 531 -40.59 -2.63 17.54
CA TYR A 531 -39.13 -2.70 17.50
C TYR A 531 -38.54 -3.13 18.84
N GLN A 532 -39.03 -2.57 19.96
CA GLN A 532 -38.60 -2.95 21.31
C GLN A 532 -38.94 -4.40 21.65
N GLU A 533 -40.13 -4.87 21.25
CA GLU A 533 -40.52 -6.28 21.37
C GLU A 533 -39.59 -7.18 20.54
N CYS A 534 -39.20 -6.73 19.34
CA CYS A 534 -38.28 -7.46 18.47
C CYS A 534 -36.85 -7.57 19.03
N LEU A 535 -36.38 -6.58 19.80
CA LEU A 535 -35.08 -6.60 20.47
C LEU A 535 -35.03 -7.53 21.69
N GLY A 536 -36.14 -8.17 22.07
CA GLY A 536 -36.19 -9.10 23.20
C GLY A 536 -36.04 -8.42 24.57
N VAL A 537 -36.18 -7.11 24.64
CA VAL A 537 -36.11 -6.34 25.89
C VAL A 537 -37.38 -6.60 26.69
N LYS A 538 -37.36 -7.61 27.59
CA LYS A 538 -38.40 -7.75 28.61
C LYS A 538 -38.28 -6.59 29.59
N THR A 539 -39.35 -5.83 29.76
CA THR A 539 -39.44 -4.76 30.76
C THR A 539 -39.16 -5.33 32.16
N PRO A 540 -38.19 -4.78 32.93
CA PRO A 540 -37.84 -5.31 34.23
C PRO A 540 -38.92 -4.96 35.27
N VAL A 541 -39.41 -5.97 35.99
CA VAL A 541 -40.17 -5.82 37.24
C VAL A 541 -39.16 -5.67 38.39
N MET A 542 -39.24 -4.58 39.14
CA MET A 542 -38.35 -4.27 40.26
C MET A 542 -38.50 -5.25 41.43
N ALA A 543 -37.37 -5.74 41.98
CA ALA A 543 -37.27 -6.37 43.30
C ALA A 543 -35.89 -6.08 43.95
N PRO A 544 -35.78 -6.11 45.30
CA PRO A 544 -34.96 -5.17 46.08
C PRO A 544 -33.53 -5.63 46.43
N THR A 545 -32.74 -4.65 46.85
CA THR A 545 -31.30 -4.62 47.15
C THR A 545 -30.83 -5.51 48.31
N PRO A 546 -29.58 -6.05 48.24
CA PRO A 546 -28.93 -6.71 49.38
C PRO A 546 -28.02 -5.77 50.19
N LYS A 547 -27.89 -6.13 51.47
CA LYS A 547 -27.21 -5.44 52.59
C LYS A 547 -25.72 -5.87 52.69
N PRO A 548 -24.77 -5.02 53.11
CA PRO A 548 -23.34 -5.37 53.14
C PRO A 548 -22.83 -5.74 54.55
N ALA A 549 -21.80 -6.61 54.61
CA ALA A 549 -20.85 -6.80 55.72
C ALA A 549 -19.70 -7.76 55.28
N PRO A 550 -18.59 -7.90 56.04
CA PRO A 550 -17.61 -6.87 56.42
C PRO A 550 -16.13 -7.31 56.18
N THR A 551 -15.23 -6.39 56.51
CA THR A 551 -13.75 -6.32 56.47
C THR A 551 -12.97 -7.45 57.17
N ILE A 552 -11.77 -7.78 56.66
CA ILE A 552 -10.72 -8.56 57.35
C ILE A 552 -9.33 -7.92 57.11
N ASP A 553 -8.57 -7.79 58.21
CA ASP A 553 -7.22 -7.20 58.37
C ASP A 553 -6.05 -8.09 57.90
N PRO A 554 -4.81 -7.56 57.78
CA PRO A 554 -3.69 -8.19 57.07
C PRO A 554 -2.78 -9.03 57.98
N ILE A 555 -2.22 -10.13 57.43
CA ILE A 555 -1.23 -10.99 58.08
C ILE A 555 0.17 -10.72 57.51
N ILE A 556 1.11 -10.41 58.41
CA ILE A 556 2.55 -10.27 58.23
C ILE A 556 3.22 -11.60 58.59
N MET A 557 4.19 -12.10 57.81
CA MET A 557 5.27 -12.99 58.29
C MET A 557 6.53 -12.91 57.38
N PRO A 558 7.73 -13.28 57.90
CA PRO A 558 9.00 -12.64 57.56
C PRO A 558 9.94 -13.43 56.63
N LEU A 559 10.95 -12.70 56.11
CA LEU A 559 12.12 -13.21 55.40
C LEU A 559 13.01 -14.09 56.27
N GLU A 560 13.52 -15.17 55.69
CA GLU A 560 14.70 -15.90 56.20
C GLU A 560 15.57 -16.35 55.01
N ILE A 561 16.87 -16.04 55.07
CA ILE A 561 17.90 -16.29 54.05
C ILE A 561 18.90 -17.28 54.65
N GLU A 562 19.24 -18.35 53.94
CA GLU A 562 20.40 -19.21 54.24
C GLU A 562 21.00 -19.87 52.96
N PRO A 563 22.25 -20.39 53.01
CA PRO A 563 23.27 -20.12 51.99
C PRO A 563 23.55 -21.26 50.97
N ILE A 564 24.29 -20.86 49.93
CA ILE A 564 24.60 -21.54 48.68
C ILE A 564 25.62 -22.71 48.86
N LYS A 565 25.36 -23.86 48.21
CA LYS A 565 26.32 -24.98 48.00
C LYS A 565 26.27 -25.44 46.52
N PRO A 566 27.37 -25.95 45.93
CA PRO A 566 27.60 -25.88 44.49
C PRO A 566 27.13 -27.09 43.67
N THR A 567 26.58 -26.74 42.50
CA THR A 567 26.67 -27.35 41.16
C THR A 567 26.64 -28.88 41.04
N SER A 568 25.44 -29.42 40.84
CA SER A 568 25.21 -30.68 40.13
C SER A 568 24.60 -30.37 38.75
N THR A 569 25.13 -30.98 37.69
CA THR A 569 24.62 -30.92 36.32
C THR A 569 23.13 -31.24 36.27
N THR A 570 22.31 -30.20 36.12
CA THR A 570 20.85 -30.26 36.20
C THR A 570 20.28 -30.71 34.86
N GLU A 571 19.46 -31.77 34.86
CA GLU A 571 18.52 -32.02 33.78
C GLU A 571 17.72 -30.74 33.49
N PRO A 572 17.39 -30.43 32.22
CA PRO A 572 16.67 -29.21 31.87
C PRO A 572 15.31 -29.20 32.59
N SER A 573 15.22 -28.43 33.68
CA SER A 573 14.01 -28.28 34.46
C SER A 573 12.93 -27.68 33.58
N ILE A 574 11.85 -28.41 33.34
CA ILE A 574 10.70 -27.91 32.57
C ILE A 574 10.05 -26.77 33.36
N ARG A 575 9.92 -25.59 32.74
CA ARG A 575 9.21 -24.44 33.31
C ARG A 575 7.74 -24.52 32.91
N GLU A 576 6.86 -24.62 33.89
CA GLU A 576 5.41 -24.73 33.66
C GLU A 576 4.69 -23.40 33.96
N PHE A 577 3.79 -23.00 33.06
CA PHE A 577 2.92 -21.83 33.22
C PHE A 577 1.46 -22.23 33.04
N LYS A 578 0.56 -21.64 33.83
CA LYS A 578 -0.89 -21.74 33.67
C LYS A 578 -1.41 -20.34 33.38
N ILE A 579 -2.06 -20.18 32.23
CA ILE A 579 -2.54 -18.88 31.74
C ILE A 579 -4.03 -19.02 31.45
N GLU A 580 -4.83 -18.17 32.08
CA GLU A 580 -6.23 -18.03 31.69
C GLU A 580 -6.33 -17.07 30.51
N ALA A 581 -7.17 -17.40 29.54
CA ALA A 581 -7.39 -16.56 28.37
C ALA A 581 -8.88 -16.31 28.15
N ASP A 582 -9.21 -15.08 27.75
CA ASP A 582 -10.52 -14.70 27.25
C ASP A 582 -10.40 -13.72 26.06
N ASP A 583 -11.52 -13.22 25.54
CA ASP A 583 -11.52 -12.31 24.37
C ASP A 583 -10.79 -10.98 24.63
N ALA A 584 -10.47 -10.65 25.90
CA ALA A 584 -9.83 -9.39 26.28
C ALA A 584 -8.35 -9.54 26.64
N GLY A 585 -7.87 -10.72 27.02
CA GLY A 585 -6.50 -10.84 27.50
C GLY A 585 -6.04 -12.22 27.98
N PHE A 586 -4.78 -12.22 28.44
CA PHE A 586 -4.12 -13.34 29.10
C PHE A 586 -3.83 -12.98 30.56
N TYR A 587 -4.10 -13.90 31.49
CA TYR A 587 -4.03 -13.69 32.94
C TYR A 587 -3.24 -14.80 33.65
N PRO A 588 -2.51 -14.48 34.74
CA PRO A 588 -2.41 -13.17 35.38
C PRO A 588 -1.46 -12.19 34.66
N SER A 589 -0.68 -12.67 33.69
CA SER A 589 0.26 -11.86 32.93
C SER A 589 0.22 -12.27 31.46
N SER A 590 0.27 -11.27 30.57
CA SER A 590 0.51 -11.45 29.14
C SER A 590 2.00 -11.55 28.81
N VAL A 591 2.89 -11.40 29.79
CA VAL A 591 4.35 -11.50 29.64
C VAL A 591 4.88 -12.66 30.48
N LEU A 592 5.54 -13.62 29.83
CA LEU A 592 6.20 -14.75 30.49
C LEU A 592 7.71 -14.59 30.35
N THR A 593 8.45 -14.71 31.45
CA THR A 593 9.91 -14.61 31.43
C THR A 593 10.52 -15.98 31.68
N VAL A 594 11.37 -16.43 30.76
CA VAL A 594 11.98 -17.78 30.78
C VAL A 594 13.47 -17.72 30.48
N PRO A 595 14.32 -18.57 31.09
CA PRO A 595 15.74 -18.63 30.74
C PRO A 595 15.97 -19.20 29.33
N ARG A 596 16.97 -18.69 28.61
CA ARG A 596 17.39 -19.28 27.33
C ARG A 596 17.72 -20.76 27.46
N GLY A 597 17.19 -21.56 26.53
CA GLY A 597 17.37 -23.02 26.45
C GLY A 597 16.46 -23.83 27.39
N ALA A 598 15.59 -23.19 28.17
CA ALA A 598 14.64 -23.91 29.01
C ALA A 598 13.56 -24.59 28.16
N LYS A 599 13.17 -25.83 28.52
CA LYS A 599 11.95 -26.44 28.00
C LYS A 599 10.75 -25.85 28.73
N VAL A 600 9.83 -25.23 28.00
CA VAL A 600 8.68 -24.51 28.56
C VAL A 600 7.40 -25.27 28.22
N ARG A 601 6.51 -25.41 29.21
CA ARG A 601 5.15 -25.95 29.04
C ARG A 601 4.14 -24.89 29.45
N ILE A 602 3.29 -24.46 28.53
CA ILE A 602 2.21 -23.50 28.82
C ILE A 602 0.87 -24.23 28.73
N THR A 603 0.08 -24.11 29.79
CA THR A 603 -1.30 -24.59 29.86
C THR A 603 -2.24 -23.39 29.74
N PHE A 604 -2.96 -23.29 28.62
CA PHE A 604 -4.01 -22.30 28.40
C PHE A 604 -5.34 -22.82 28.92
N ILE A 605 -6.00 -22.03 29.76
CA ILE A 605 -7.32 -22.30 30.32
C ILE A 605 -8.28 -21.26 29.74
N ILE A 606 -9.11 -21.65 28.79
CA ILE A 606 -10.08 -20.72 28.19
C ILE A 606 -11.20 -20.48 29.19
N ARG A 607 -11.45 -19.23 29.57
CA ARG A 607 -12.52 -18.90 30.52
C ARG A 607 -13.89 -19.28 29.93
N ARG A 608 -14.86 -19.50 30.81
CA ARG A 608 -16.25 -19.76 30.39
C ARG A 608 -17.01 -18.48 30.02
N GLU A 609 -16.55 -17.35 30.56
CA GLU A 609 -17.17 -16.04 30.38
C GLU A 609 -16.24 -15.15 29.54
N ASN A 610 -16.82 -14.18 28.84
CA ASN A 610 -16.09 -13.26 27.97
C ASN A 610 -15.27 -13.97 26.87
N VAL A 611 -15.76 -15.11 26.38
CA VAL A 611 -15.14 -15.87 25.29
C VAL A 611 -16.16 -16.08 24.18
N TYR A 612 -15.74 -15.91 22.94
CA TYR A 612 -16.55 -16.24 21.78
C TYR A 612 -17.09 -17.67 21.83
N PRO A 613 -18.33 -17.94 21.38
CA PRO A 613 -18.94 -19.27 21.52
C PRO A 613 -18.14 -20.42 20.88
N ALA A 614 -17.39 -20.16 19.81
CA ALA A 614 -16.52 -21.16 19.20
C ALA A 614 -15.15 -21.32 19.90
N GLY A 615 -14.90 -20.57 20.98
CA GLY A 615 -13.68 -20.62 21.74
C GLY A 615 -12.58 -19.70 21.22
N LEU A 616 -11.34 -20.00 21.63
CA LEU A 616 -10.13 -19.31 21.22
C LEU A 616 -9.11 -20.29 20.66
N GLU A 617 -8.38 -19.87 19.64
CA GLU A 617 -7.16 -20.51 19.19
C GLU A 617 -5.96 -19.63 19.56
N VAL A 618 -4.98 -20.19 20.27
CA VAL A 618 -3.74 -19.50 20.61
C VAL A 618 -2.63 -19.98 19.67
N ARG A 619 -1.95 -19.05 19.01
CA ARG A 619 -0.83 -19.35 18.10
C ARG A 619 0.33 -18.37 18.29
N SER A 620 1.51 -18.84 17.91
CA SER A 620 2.77 -18.09 17.87
C SER A 620 3.65 -18.65 16.75
N SER A 621 4.84 -18.08 16.57
CA SER A 621 5.87 -18.66 15.71
C SER A 621 6.35 -20.05 16.18
N LYS A 622 6.15 -20.41 17.45
CA LYS A 622 6.65 -21.67 18.04
C LYS A 622 5.57 -22.75 18.23
N PHE A 623 4.28 -22.40 18.25
CA PHE A 623 3.19 -23.36 18.52
C PHE A 623 1.81 -22.90 18.05
N LYS A 624 0.86 -23.85 18.00
CA LYS A 624 -0.57 -23.62 17.74
C LYS A 624 -1.43 -24.58 18.59
N THR A 625 -2.43 -24.07 19.32
CA THR A 625 -3.26 -24.90 20.22
C THR A 625 -4.41 -25.63 19.52
N GLY A 626 -4.79 -25.21 18.32
CA GLY A 626 -6.13 -25.49 17.77
C GLY A 626 -7.20 -24.66 18.48
N GLY A 627 -8.45 -24.76 18.01
CA GLY A 627 -9.61 -24.13 18.65
C GLY A 627 -9.96 -24.79 19.98
N LEU A 628 -9.96 -24.01 21.06
CA LEU A 628 -10.29 -24.42 22.42
C LEU A 628 -11.61 -23.76 22.84
N ALA A 629 -12.65 -24.55 23.06
CA ALA A 629 -13.98 -24.07 23.47
C ALA A 629 -13.96 -23.39 24.85
N PRO A 630 -14.98 -22.58 25.22
CA PRO A 630 -15.07 -22.00 26.55
C PRO A 630 -15.01 -23.04 27.67
N GLY A 631 -14.08 -22.88 28.61
CA GLY A 631 -13.80 -23.84 29.69
C GLY A 631 -12.85 -24.98 29.32
N GLN A 632 -12.39 -25.07 28.07
CA GLN A 632 -11.42 -26.07 27.62
C GLN A 632 -9.99 -25.67 28.00
N ILE A 633 -9.14 -26.68 28.12
CA ILE A 633 -7.71 -26.54 28.42
C ILE A 633 -6.90 -27.05 27.23
N GLY A 634 -5.89 -26.28 26.82
CA GLY A 634 -4.90 -26.67 25.82
C GLY A 634 -3.48 -26.52 26.37
N THR A 635 -2.57 -27.42 26.00
CA THR A 635 -1.17 -27.37 26.46
C THR A 635 -0.24 -27.36 25.26
N VAL A 636 0.81 -26.54 25.33
CA VAL A 636 1.89 -26.48 24.34
C VAL A 636 3.24 -26.59 25.03
N GLU A 637 4.19 -27.20 24.34
CA GLU A 637 5.58 -27.29 24.78
C GLU A 637 6.52 -26.77 23.70
N PHE A 638 7.52 -25.99 24.10
CA PHE A 638 8.56 -25.49 23.19
C PHE A 638 9.88 -25.30 23.94
N LEU A 639 10.97 -25.10 23.19
CA LEU A 639 12.28 -24.72 23.72
C LEU A 639 12.43 -23.19 23.65
N ALA A 640 12.81 -22.55 24.76
CA ALA A 640 12.98 -21.10 24.83
C ALA A 640 14.32 -20.65 24.24
N ASP A 641 14.46 -20.67 22.92
CA ASP A 641 15.64 -20.24 22.17
C ASP A 641 15.69 -18.71 21.95
N GLU A 642 14.55 -18.10 21.63
CA GLU A 642 14.40 -16.66 21.37
C GLU A 642 13.10 -16.09 21.96
N SER A 643 13.05 -14.76 22.12
CA SER A 643 11.81 -14.09 22.56
C SER A 643 10.82 -14.02 21.40
N PHE A 644 9.54 -14.26 21.67
CA PHE A 644 8.50 -14.22 20.64
C PHE A 644 7.14 -13.81 21.19
N GLU A 645 6.26 -13.36 20.30
CA GLU A 645 4.88 -13.02 20.62
C GLU A 645 3.92 -14.18 20.33
N PHE A 646 2.86 -14.27 21.12
CA PHE A 646 1.75 -15.18 20.89
C PHE A 646 0.44 -14.40 20.98
N GLY A 647 -0.58 -14.84 20.25
CA GLY A 647 -1.89 -14.20 20.29
C GLY A 647 -3.02 -15.20 20.48
N SER A 648 -4.23 -14.69 20.70
CA SER A 648 -5.47 -15.46 20.63
C SER A 648 -6.33 -14.95 19.48
N TRP A 649 -7.01 -15.87 18.80
CA TRP A 649 -7.89 -15.60 17.67
C TRP A 649 -9.20 -16.36 17.82
N TRP A 650 -10.27 -15.84 17.22
CA TRP A 650 -11.49 -16.60 17.02
C TRP A 650 -11.26 -17.65 15.91
N PRO A 651 -11.39 -18.97 16.20
CA PRO A 651 -10.97 -20.02 15.27
C PRO A 651 -11.77 -20.04 13.97
N ALA A 652 -13.01 -19.55 13.96
CA ALA A 652 -13.88 -19.57 12.79
C ALA A 652 -13.69 -18.37 11.84
N SER A 653 -13.29 -17.21 12.38
CA SER A 653 -13.21 -15.95 11.62
C SER A 653 -11.81 -15.37 11.53
N ASN A 654 -10.83 -16.01 12.19
CA ASN A 654 -9.43 -15.58 12.24
C ASN A 654 -9.25 -14.14 12.78
N VAL A 655 -10.19 -13.65 13.59
CA VAL A 655 -10.15 -12.30 14.18
C VAL A 655 -9.24 -12.32 15.41
N PHE A 656 -8.22 -11.46 15.43
CA PHE A 656 -7.29 -11.31 16.56
C PHE A 656 -7.99 -10.73 17.79
N LYS A 657 -7.64 -11.23 18.98
CA LYS A 657 -8.25 -10.87 20.26
C LYS A 657 -7.28 -10.22 21.23
N ALA A 658 -6.29 -10.98 21.67
CA ALA A 658 -5.30 -10.50 22.62
C ALA A 658 -3.90 -11.01 22.28
N GLY A 659 -2.89 -10.20 22.59
CA GLY A 659 -1.47 -10.55 22.46
C GLY A 659 -0.81 -10.80 23.81
N GLY A 660 0.20 -11.66 23.80
CA GLY A 660 1.13 -11.92 24.88
C GLY A 660 2.53 -12.15 24.33
N LYS A 661 3.54 -12.21 25.19
CA LYS A 661 4.92 -12.42 24.78
C LYS A 661 5.68 -13.32 25.75
N VAL A 662 6.57 -14.12 25.20
CA VAL A 662 7.59 -14.87 25.92
C VAL A 662 8.91 -14.11 25.78
N VAL A 663 9.48 -13.69 26.90
CA VAL A 663 10.75 -12.99 26.97
C VAL A 663 11.81 -13.97 27.46
N VAL A 664 12.77 -14.26 26.60
CA VAL A 664 13.92 -15.13 26.90
C VAL A 664 15.03 -14.28 27.53
N GLN A 665 15.46 -14.67 28.74
CA GLN A 665 16.58 -14.06 29.47
C GLN A 665 17.92 -14.69 29.15
#